data_AF-A0A8T6H2P2-F1
#
_entry.id   AF-A0A8T6H2P2-F1
#
_cell.length_a   1.000
_cell.length_b   1.000
_cell.length_c   1.000
_cell.angle_alpha   90.00
_cell.angle_beta   90.00
_cell.angle_gamma   90.00
#
_symmetry.space_group_name_H-M   'P 1'
#
loop_
_entity.id
_entity.type
_entity.pdbx_description
1 polymer ?
#
loop_
_entity_poly.entity_id
_entity_poly.type
_entity_poly.pdbx_seq_one_letter_code
_entity_poly.pdbx_strand_id
1 'polypeptide(L)'
;MFGRKRAKQSSELLEYLARTQSDQRKRLVDQASAADEKNAKLEAEQNSLEQLLADALATDSYIDLDTLKKTPRTPAFDGKQPRRDDYLPAALSALQSLLPWKRRAYRDQYQAAEARFDKDRQNFRDAFYEHQAQADREQAQVDAHNAEVETYKQDFDAGEPYAIANYFELILESSAYTVGFPKQTDIEFVAERQALRVEFSLPTPDVIPDASRYVYDATRDEIVAAAMSNKRRRRLYRSMLAQISLRAVHEIFTADRTEKLDRIDFGGYAEGINPSSGQEGRFCLVALAITRRQYESLDLRRVDPLACLAGLGARLSSKPDQMSAVSPVSQAETQGAGDDPQTGQPVNELQGQIHAQADQIADLERKLEAHRDRIAILQPALRDEQARTVELQGEVQKHRDSIASLEKQLKTRSGGTSDLRDEQERNAQLQSELDSQRDAIAEQEKQQNVQFTRHALLATELRDEQARTAELQGEVQRQRDYIAELEDRLDAENAAMAKPDDSAFEDSDDTQPTEAVSDSSADGEFAEAEMFAPIAGETVDEGVGGVPVPPRPGEAPANMHLAPHPKLLQIMSLFVRACKGGQYASYNQSTLYEYQVDRLLQAGLLERSALDSSKFRPRPAGVEWYDKHRQRQEPPQRDDNGDSSQVEQVAKSSVSLRSLLEATDTKAASQSTTEESPSGSLTQRGQSRLVASPLNRPDPAERELLIGIIGSPQSESARLLVLMMQSNWSIDASALDAAFPGEFVDVIVDDINERANDSLGENLIFYEDEELVVNEDYCHDVETIISQSEYANLRHNSQ
;
A
#
# COMPACT_ATOMS: atom_id res chain seq x y z
N MET A 1 60.45 11.61 -40.78
CA MET A 1 59.13 12.17 -40.38
C MET A 1 58.00 11.17 -40.58
N PHE A 2 57.61 10.82 -41.82
CA PHE A 2 56.43 10.00 -42.14
C PHE A 2 56.32 8.64 -41.39
N GLY A 3 57.42 7.89 -41.24
CA GLY A 3 57.40 6.60 -40.52
C GLY A 3 56.97 6.71 -39.04
N ARG A 4 57.41 7.76 -38.33
CA ARG A 4 57.02 8.00 -36.93
C ARG A 4 55.53 8.36 -36.80
N LYS A 5 54.95 9.00 -37.82
CA LYS A 5 53.51 9.36 -37.83
C LYS A 5 52.64 8.11 -38.01
N ARG A 6 53.02 7.19 -38.91
CA ARG A 6 52.34 5.88 -39.06
C ARG A 6 52.46 5.01 -37.81
N ALA A 7 53.64 4.93 -37.21
CA ALA A 7 53.85 4.17 -35.97
C ALA A 7 53.00 4.69 -34.79
N LYS A 8 52.81 6.02 -34.68
CA LYS A 8 51.91 6.61 -33.68
C LYS A 8 50.45 6.23 -33.95
N GLN A 9 49.99 6.38 -35.20
CA GLN A 9 48.62 6.02 -35.60
C GLN A 9 48.31 4.52 -35.40
N SER A 10 49.27 3.62 -35.66
CA SER A 10 49.08 2.19 -35.37
C SER A 10 49.04 1.90 -33.87
N SER A 11 49.82 2.61 -33.04
CA SER A 11 49.78 2.48 -31.58
C SER A 11 48.44 2.95 -31.02
N GLU A 12 47.95 4.11 -31.47
CA GLU A 12 46.66 4.69 -31.09
C GLU A 12 45.49 3.76 -31.48
N LEU A 13 45.56 3.11 -32.64
CA LEU A 13 44.55 2.16 -33.10
C LEU A 13 44.58 0.83 -32.32
N LEU A 14 45.76 0.32 -31.96
CA LEU A 14 45.90 -0.85 -31.10
C LEU A 14 45.40 -0.59 -29.68
N GLU A 15 45.70 0.58 -29.09
CA GLU A 15 45.14 0.98 -27.80
C GLU A 15 43.61 1.12 -27.85
N TYR A 16 43.06 1.66 -28.94
CA TYR A 16 41.61 1.75 -29.14
C TYR A 16 40.96 0.37 -29.18
N LEU A 17 41.49 -0.56 -29.98
CA LEU A 17 40.98 -1.94 -30.07
C LEU A 17 41.10 -2.70 -28.74
N ALA A 18 42.19 -2.50 -27.99
CA ALA A 18 42.36 -3.11 -26.67
C ALA A 18 41.34 -2.57 -25.64
N ARG A 19 41.02 -1.27 -25.71
CA ARG A 19 39.97 -0.67 -24.87
C ARG A 19 38.59 -1.20 -25.23
N THR A 20 38.21 -1.24 -26.52
CA THR A 20 36.90 -1.77 -26.93
C THR A 20 36.73 -3.23 -26.59
N GLN A 21 37.76 -4.08 -26.75
CA GLN A 21 37.73 -5.47 -26.28
C GLN A 21 37.63 -5.59 -24.76
N SER A 22 38.35 -4.75 -24.00
CA SER A 22 38.24 -4.71 -22.55
C SER A 22 36.84 -4.31 -22.08
N ASP A 23 36.21 -3.35 -22.74
CA ASP A 23 34.89 -2.84 -22.36
C ASP A 23 33.77 -3.80 -22.79
N GLN A 24 33.91 -4.47 -23.94
CA GLN A 24 33.06 -5.60 -24.33
C GLN A 24 33.16 -6.74 -23.31
N ARG A 25 34.38 -7.15 -22.94
CA ARG A 25 34.58 -8.23 -21.96
C ARG A 25 33.99 -7.88 -20.58
N LYS A 26 34.09 -6.63 -20.13
CA LYS A 26 33.42 -6.17 -18.91
C LYS A 26 31.91 -6.31 -19.02
N ARG A 27 31.28 -5.78 -20.08
CA ARG A 27 29.83 -5.91 -20.29
C ARG A 27 29.35 -7.36 -20.27
N LEU A 28 30.06 -8.28 -20.91
CA LEU A 28 29.71 -9.71 -20.88
C LEU A 28 29.76 -10.29 -19.45
N VAL A 29 30.77 -9.90 -18.66
CA VAL A 29 30.88 -10.32 -17.24
C VAL A 29 29.79 -9.67 -16.38
N ASP A 30 29.53 -8.37 -16.57
CA ASP A 30 28.52 -7.62 -15.84
C ASP A 30 27.11 -8.22 -16.12
N GLN A 31 26.77 -8.49 -17.38
CA GLN A 31 25.51 -9.12 -17.80
C GLN A 31 25.37 -10.57 -17.30
N ALA A 32 26.45 -11.37 -17.34
CA ALA A 32 26.46 -12.70 -16.76
C ALA A 32 26.20 -12.64 -15.24
N SER A 33 26.89 -11.76 -14.51
CA SER A 33 26.66 -11.58 -13.07
C SER A 33 25.24 -11.11 -12.74
N ALA A 34 24.62 -10.29 -13.61
CA ALA A 34 23.23 -9.87 -13.46
C ALA A 34 22.22 -11.00 -13.76
N ALA A 35 22.59 -11.99 -14.59
CA ALA A 35 21.82 -13.22 -14.76
C ALA A 35 21.95 -14.13 -13.53
N ASP A 36 23.18 -14.29 -13.00
CA ASP A 36 23.45 -15.05 -11.78
C ASP A 36 22.71 -14.45 -10.56
N GLU A 37 22.66 -13.13 -10.42
CA GLU A 37 21.87 -12.45 -9.39
C GLU A 37 20.36 -12.73 -9.49
N LYS A 38 19.83 -12.88 -10.71
CA LYS A 38 18.42 -13.27 -10.90
C LYS A 38 18.20 -14.74 -10.58
N ASN A 39 19.14 -15.61 -10.95
CA ASN A 39 19.11 -17.03 -10.59
C ASN A 39 19.16 -17.24 -9.07
N ALA A 40 20.06 -16.56 -8.36
CA ALA A 40 20.14 -16.62 -6.90
C ALA A 40 18.84 -16.16 -6.21
N LYS A 41 18.15 -15.15 -6.77
CA LYS A 41 16.82 -14.71 -6.26
C LYS A 41 15.74 -15.76 -6.54
N LEU A 42 15.70 -16.32 -7.74
CA LEU A 42 14.77 -17.37 -8.14
C LEU A 42 14.96 -18.66 -7.33
N GLU A 43 16.22 -19.04 -7.05
CA GLU A 43 16.56 -20.16 -6.18
C GLU A 43 16.14 -19.89 -4.73
N ALA A 44 16.38 -18.69 -4.19
CA ALA A 44 15.92 -18.32 -2.86
C ALA A 44 14.38 -18.36 -2.74
N GLU A 45 13.67 -17.91 -3.76
CA GLU A 45 12.20 -17.99 -3.84
C GLU A 45 11.72 -19.45 -3.89
N GLN A 46 12.25 -20.28 -4.81
CA GLN A 46 11.92 -21.71 -4.89
C GLN A 46 12.22 -22.45 -3.58
N ASN A 47 13.39 -22.23 -2.98
CA ASN A 47 13.77 -22.82 -1.69
C ASN A 47 12.79 -22.42 -0.58
N SER A 48 12.31 -21.16 -0.55
CA SER A 48 11.33 -20.70 0.45
C SER A 48 9.96 -21.38 0.33
N LEU A 49 9.61 -21.88 -0.86
CA LEU A 49 8.39 -22.66 -1.11
C LEU A 49 8.59 -24.17 -0.80
N GLU A 50 9.82 -24.67 -0.91
CA GLU A 50 10.20 -26.05 -0.57
C GLU A 50 10.55 -26.27 0.91
N GLN A 51 10.77 -25.21 1.68
CA GLN A 51 11.13 -25.27 3.11
C GLN A 51 9.99 -24.87 4.08
N LEU A 52 8.79 -24.55 3.57
CA LEU A 52 7.64 -24.10 4.38
C LEU A 52 7.35 -24.97 5.60
N LEU A 53 7.41 -26.30 5.45
CA LEU A 53 7.20 -27.24 6.56
C LEU A 53 8.41 -27.26 7.53
N ALA A 54 9.64 -27.19 7.01
CA ALA A 54 10.86 -27.21 7.81
C ALA A 54 10.97 -26.00 8.74
N ASP A 55 10.58 -24.82 8.25
CA ASP A 55 10.55 -23.57 9.04
C ASP A 55 9.60 -23.66 10.24
N ALA A 56 8.42 -24.28 10.05
CA ALA A 56 7.48 -24.53 11.12
C ALA A 56 8.01 -25.55 12.14
N LEU A 57 8.64 -26.64 11.69
CA LEU A 57 9.26 -27.66 12.56
C LEU A 57 10.44 -27.13 13.42
N ALA A 58 10.92 -25.92 13.13
CA ALA A 58 11.96 -25.21 13.87
C ALA A 58 11.41 -24.19 14.89
N THR A 59 10.12 -23.86 14.83
CA THR A 59 9.47 -22.81 15.64
C THR A 59 8.42 -23.43 16.56
N ASP A 60 8.35 -22.99 17.81
CA ASP A 60 7.26 -23.38 18.71
C ASP A 60 6.06 -22.46 18.49
N SER A 61 4.97 -23.00 17.94
CA SER A 61 3.75 -22.24 17.64
C SER A 61 2.89 -21.94 18.86
N TYR A 62 3.23 -22.43 20.05
CA TYR A 62 2.45 -22.20 21.26
C TYR A 62 2.40 -20.70 21.67
N ILE A 63 1.18 -20.18 21.85
CA ILE A 63 0.94 -18.84 22.40
C ILE A 63 0.48 -18.98 23.86
N ASP A 64 1.27 -18.44 24.78
CA ASP A 64 0.82 -18.24 26.17
C ASP A 64 -0.16 -17.05 26.20
N LEU A 65 -1.42 -17.31 26.57
CA LEU A 65 -2.48 -16.30 26.66
C LEU A 65 -2.14 -15.17 27.65
N ASP A 66 -1.29 -15.40 28.65
CA ASP A 66 -0.84 -14.32 29.54
C ASP A 66 0.04 -13.28 28.82
N THR A 67 0.69 -13.65 27.71
CA THR A 67 1.48 -12.69 26.89
C THR A 67 0.62 -11.73 26.08
N LEU A 68 -0.68 -12.02 25.92
CA LEU A 68 -1.64 -11.11 25.29
C LEU A 68 -2.04 -9.94 26.20
N LYS A 69 -1.65 -9.97 27.48
CA LYS A 69 -1.89 -8.88 28.44
C LYS A 69 -0.97 -7.69 28.14
N LYS A 70 -1.55 -6.50 28.22
CA LYS A 70 -0.87 -5.22 27.96
C LYS A 70 -0.34 -4.63 29.27
N THR A 71 0.67 -3.77 29.15
CA THR A 71 1.16 -2.89 30.21
C THR A 71 0.99 -1.43 29.79
N PRO A 72 0.69 -0.50 30.71
CA PRO A 72 0.64 0.94 30.39
C PRO A 72 2.00 1.42 29.87
N ARG A 73 1.98 2.32 28.88
CA ARG A 73 3.18 2.86 28.22
C ARG A 73 3.40 4.36 28.48
N THR A 74 2.43 5.07 29.05
CA THR A 74 2.60 6.48 29.45
C THR A 74 3.80 6.61 30.39
N PRO A 75 4.83 7.40 30.02
CA PRO A 75 6.02 7.62 30.86
C PRO A 75 5.67 8.47 32.09
N ALA A 76 6.61 8.60 33.03
CA ALA A 76 6.47 9.57 34.12
C ALA A 76 6.51 11.01 33.57
N PHE A 77 5.74 11.91 34.19
CA PHE A 77 5.69 13.33 33.82
C PHE A 77 7.02 14.04 34.16
N ASP A 78 7.75 14.48 33.14
CA ASP A 78 9.07 15.14 33.24
C ASP A 78 8.99 16.67 33.45
N GLY A 79 7.81 17.21 33.74
CA GLY A 79 7.65 18.64 34.02
C GLY A 79 8.36 19.05 35.32
N LYS A 80 9.23 20.06 35.24
CA LYS A 80 9.77 20.73 36.43
C LYS A 80 8.77 21.75 36.96
N GLN A 81 8.39 21.61 38.22
CA GLN A 81 7.48 22.57 38.88
C GLN A 81 8.14 23.95 38.97
N PRO A 82 7.53 25.02 38.44
CA PRO A 82 8.10 26.37 38.52
C PRO A 82 8.15 26.82 39.99
N ARG A 83 9.27 27.41 40.40
CA ARG A 83 9.46 27.97 41.74
C ARG A 83 9.44 29.49 41.66
N ARG A 84 8.76 30.14 42.60
CA ARG A 84 8.56 31.60 42.57
C ARG A 84 9.89 32.36 42.55
N ASP A 85 10.88 31.89 43.31
CA ASP A 85 12.18 32.54 43.48
C ASP A 85 13.00 32.60 42.18
N ASP A 86 12.79 31.66 41.25
CA ASP A 86 13.50 31.61 39.96
C ASP A 86 13.05 32.75 39.00
N TYR A 87 11.92 33.40 39.29
CA TYR A 87 11.31 34.44 38.44
C TYR A 87 11.53 35.86 38.98
N LEU A 88 11.81 36.01 40.28
CA LEU A 88 11.83 37.32 40.93
C LEU A 88 13.07 38.15 40.57
N PRO A 89 12.93 39.46 40.29
CA PRO A 89 14.08 40.32 40.05
C PRO A 89 14.94 40.48 41.31
N ALA A 90 16.26 40.57 41.14
CA ALA A 90 17.19 40.78 42.25
C ALA A 90 16.84 42.05 43.04
N ALA A 91 16.83 41.95 44.37
CA ALA A 91 16.40 43.02 45.26
C ALA A 91 17.21 44.31 45.08
N LEU A 92 16.52 45.46 45.09
CA LEU A 92 17.16 46.77 44.99
C LEU A 92 18.14 47.01 46.15
N SER A 93 19.36 47.46 45.82
CA SER A 93 20.33 47.91 46.83
C SER A 93 19.81 49.15 47.57
N ALA A 94 20.21 49.33 48.84
CA ALA A 94 19.73 50.40 49.71
C ALA A 94 19.83 51.80 49.08
N LEU A 95 20.93 52.10 48.37
CA LEU A 95 21.11 53.38 47.65
C LEU A 95 20.20 53.50 46.41
N GLN A 96 20.00 52.41 45.66
CA GLN A 96 19.08 52.38 44.51
C GLN A 96 17.62 52.53 44.95
N SER A 97 17.30 52.06 46.16
CA SER A 97 15.97 52.16 46.75
C SER A 97 15.54 53.60 47.04
N LEU A 98 16.42 54.60 46.96
CA LEU A 98 16.07 56.02 47.18
C LEU A 98 15.52 56.71 45.91
N LEU A 99 15.73 56.15 44.72
CA LEU A 99 15.35 56.76 43.44
C LEU A 99 13.91 56.36 43.05
N PRO A 100 12.95 57.30 42.92
CA PRO A 100 11.54 56.95 42.68
C PRO A 100 11.29 56.24 41.34
N TRP A 101 12.05 56.56 40.28
CA TRP A 101 11.94 55.85 38.99
C TRP A 101 12.49 54.41 39.05
N LYS A 102 13.53 54.15 39.86
CA LYS A 102 14.03 52.78 40.10
C LYS A 102 13.02 51.95 40.92
N ARG A 103 12.34 52.56 41.91
CA ARG A 103 11.24 51.89 42.63
C ARG A 103 10.08 51.51 41.69
N ARG A 104 9.71 52.39 40.74
CA ARG A 104 8.65 52.13 39.76
C ARG A 104 9.05 50.99 38.82
N ALA A 105 10.19 51.11 38.14
CA ALA A 105 10.70 50.04 37.26
C ALA A 105 10.83 48.68 37.96
N TYR A 106 11.31 48.63 39.22
CA TYR A 106 11.36 47.39 39.99
C TYR A 106 9.96 46.83 40.31
N ARG A 107 8.98 47.68 40.63
CA ARG A 107 7.59 47.25 40.87
C ARG A 107 6.96 46.69 39.59
N ASP A 108 7.15 47.35 38.46
CA ASP A 108 6.64 46.92 37.16
C ASP A 108 7.30 45.60 36.73
N GLN A 109 8.62 45.44 36.96
CA GLN A 109 9.35 44.18 36.77
C GLN A 109 8.88 43.06 37.71
N TYR A 110 8.62 43.36 38.99
CA TYR A 110 8.12 42.40 39.96
C TYR A 110 6.71 41.91 39.59
N GLN A 111 5.81 42.81 39.17
CA GLN A 111 4.48 42.45 38.70
C GLN A 111 4.54 41.60 37.42
N ALA A 112 5.42 41.94 36.47
CA ALA A 112 5.63 41.15 35.27
C ALA A 112 6.23 39.75 35.58
N ALA A 113 7.14 39.65 36.55
CA ALA A 113 7.69 38.38 37.03
C ALA A 113 6.63 37.50 37.71
N GLU A 114 5.81 38.08 38.59
CA GLU A 114 4.73 37.38 39.29
C GLU A 114 3.65 36.87 38.30
N ALA A 115 3.27 37.68 37.32
CA ALA A 115 2.35 37.27 36.25
C ALA A 115 2.91 36.14 35.37
N ARG A 116 4.23 36.13 35.09
CA ARG A 116 4.89 35.03 34.37
C ARG A 116 4.90 33.75 35.20
N PHE A 117 5.27 33.83 36.49
CA PHE A 117 5.23 32.71 37.41
C PHE A 117 3.82 32.11 37.53
N ASP A 118 2.78 32.95 37.65
CA ASP A 118 1.40 32.48 37.72
C ASP A 118 0.94 31.78 36.44
N LYS A 119 1.30 32.32 35.27
CA LYS A 119 1.01 31.68 33.98
C LYS A 119 1.73 30.33 33.86
N ASP A 120 3.02 30.26 34.15
CA ASP A 120 3.79 29.02 34.05
C ASP A 120 3.33 27.98 35.08
N ARG A 121 2.91 28.42 36.28
CA ARG A 121 2.28 27.58 37.30
C ARG A 121 0.92 27.04 36.86
N GLN A 122 0.13 27.81 36.11
CA GLN A 122 -1.11 27.33 35.50
C GLN A 122 -0.81 26.31 34.41
N ASN A 123 0.02 26.67 33.41
CA ASN A 123 0.47 25.77 32.34
C ASN A 123 1.00 24.43 32.88
N PHE A 124 1.83 24.47 33.94
CA PHE A 124 2.36 23.28 34.61
C PHE A 124 1.26 22.42 35.23
N ARG A 125 0.30 23.03 35.93
CA ARG A 125 -0.82 22.31 36.55
C ARG A 125 -1.72 21.68 35.50
N ASP A 126 -2.03 22.42 34.44
CA ASP A 126 -2.92 21.97 33.39
C ASP A 126 -2.26 20.80 32.62
N ALA A 127 -0.99 20.94 32.23
CA ALA A 127 -0.21 19.85 31.64
C ALA A 127 -0.08 18.62 32.55
N PHE A 128 0.08 18.81 33.87
CA PHE A 128 0.13 17.73 34.84
C PHE A 128 -1.23 16.99 34.94
N TYR A 129 -2.35 17.71 34.99
CA TYR A 129 -3.68 17.10 35.03
C TYR A 129 -4.07 16.44 33.70
N GLU A 130 -3.68 17.01 32.55
CA GLU A 130 -3.84 16.38 31.25
C GLU A 130 -3.03 15.07 31.15
N HIS A 131 -1.79 15.08 31.64
CA HIS A 131 -0.95 13.88 31.71
C HIS A 131 -1.53 12.82 32.64
N GLN A 132 -2.01 13.19 33.85
CA GLN A 132 -2.68 12.25 34.75
C GLN A 132 -3.95 11.67 34.11
N ALA A 133 -4.82 12.52 33.54
CA ALA A 133 -6.04 12.06 32.87
C ALA A 133 -5.73 11.17 31.66
N GLN A 134 -4.60 11.36 30.97
CA GLN A 134 -4.17 10.48 29.89
C GLN A 134 -3.63 9.14 30.42
N ALA A 135 -2.83 9.15 31.50
CA ALA A 135 -2.34 7.95 32.16
C ALA A 135 -3.50 7.09 32.71
N ASP A 136 -4.47 7.71 33.40
CA ASP A 136 -5.65 7.03 33.94
C ASP A 136 -6.51 6.41 32.82
N ARG A 137 -6.67 7.10 31.69
CA ARG A 137 -7.38 6.58 30.51
C ARG A 137 -6.65 5.41 29.85
N GLU A 138 -5.33 5.42 29.79
CA GLU A 138 -4.55 4.31 29.27
C GLU A 138 -4.62 3.12 30.22
N GLN A 139 -4.42 3.36 31.52
CA GLN A 139 -4.51 2.34 32.57
C GLN A 139 -5.87 1.63 32.54
N ALA A 140 -6.98 2.38 32.50
CA ALA A 140 -8.31 1.81 32.39
C ALA A 140 -8.55 1.00 31.09
N GLN A 141 -7.89 1.36 29.98
CA GLN A 141 -7.94 0.58 28.72
C GLN A 141 -7.09 -0.69 28.81
N VAL A 142 -5.95 -0.64 29.49
CA VAL A 142 -5.09 -1.79 29.75
C VAL A 142 -5.78 -2.78 30.71
N ASP A 143 -6.38 -2.30 31.80
CA ASP A 143 -7.09 -3.13 32.76
C ASP A 143 -8.32 -3.80 32.16
N ALA A 144 -9.08 -3.09 31.32
CA ALA A 144 -10.21 -3.67 30.57
C ALA A 144 -9.74 -4.78 29.61
N HIS A 145 -8.73 -4.51 28.78
CA HIS A 145 -8.14 -5.52 27.87
C HIS A 145 -7.60 -6.73 28.63
N ASN A 146 -6.93 -6.52 29.77
CA ASN A 146 -6.36 -7.59 30.56
C ASN A 146 -7.44 -8.45 31.24
N ALA A 147 -8.58 -7.85 31.62
CA ALA A 147 -9.74 -8.58 32.13
C ALA A 147 -10.46 -9.40 31.03
N GLU A 148 -10.51 -8.88 29.79
CA GLU A 148 -11.01 -9.62 28.62
C GLU A 148 -10.12 -10.84 28.31
N VAL A 149 -8.79 -10.68 28.31
CA VAL A 149 -7.83 -11.79 28.14
C VAL A 149 -7.95 -12.82 29.26
N GLU A 150 -8.11 -12.39 30.52
CA GLU A 150 -8.30 -13.30 31.66
C GLU A 150 -9.62 -14.10 31.55
N THR A 151 -10.69 -13.45 31.08
CA THR A 151 -11.98 -14.13 30.82
C THR A 151 -11.85 -15.16 29.70
N TYR A 152 -11.19 -14.78 28.59
CA TYR A 152 -10.94 -15.67 27.46
C TYR A 152 -10.09 -16.89 27.85
N LYS A 153 -9.08 -16.69 28.70
CA LYS A 153 -8.27 -17.79 29.28
C LYS A 153 -9.11 -18.76 30.11
N GLN A 154 -10.02 -18.25 30.95
CA GLN A 154 -10.93 -19.09 31.74
C GLN A 154 -11.89 -19.90 30.84
N ASP A 155 -12.42 -19.29 29.79
CA ASP A 155 -13.31 -19.97 28.83
C ASP A 155 -12.52 -21.05 28.03
N PHE A 156 -11.26 -20.80 27.67
CA PHE A 156 -10.36 -21.79 27.04
C PHE A 156 -10.02 -22.96 27.99
N ASP A 157 -9.67 -22.67 29.25
CA ASP A 157 -9.38 -23.68 30.27
C ASP A 157 -10.60 -24.56 30.55
N ALA A 158 -11.81 -23.97 30.61
CA ALA A 158 -13.08 -24.67 30.70
C ALA A 158 -13.39 -25.55 29.46
N GLY A 159 -12.81 -25.21 28.31
CA GLY A 159 -12.98 -25.92 27.05
C GLY A 159 -14.21 -25.46 26.24
N GLU A 160 -14.62 -24.20 26.40
CA GLU A 160 -15.70 -23.62 25.61
C GLU A 160 -15.37 -23.66 24.10
N PRO A 161 -16.28 -24.14 23.22
CA PRO A 161 -15.93 -24.39 21.83
C PRO A 161 -15.43 -23.18 21.05
N TYR A 162 -16.02 -22.01 21.32
CA TYR A 162 -15.59 -20.75 20.70
C TYR A 162 -14.16 -20.38 21.15
N ALA A 163 -13.81 -20.63 22.41
CA ALA A 163 -12.51 -20.25 22.95
C ALA A 163 -11.39 -21.11 22.38
N ILE A 164 -11.65 -22.43 22.24
CA ILE A 164 -10.76 -23.38 21.58
C ILE A 164 -10.58 -23.04 20.10
N ALA A 165 -11.66 -22.77 19.36
CA ALA A 165 -11.60 -22.41 17.94
C ALA A 165 -10.76 -21.15 17.71
N ASN A 166 -11.10 -20.05 18.41
CA ASN A 166 -10.38 -18.78 18.34
C ASN A 166 -8.90 -18.90 18.74
N TYR A 167 -8.54 -19.86 19.62
CA TYR A 167 -7.15 -20.06 20.01
C TYR A 167 -6.35 -20.58 18.83
N PHE A 168 -6.81 -21.67 18.19
CA PHE A 168 -6.12 -22.22 17.03
C PHE A 168 -6.19 -21.32 15.80
N GLU A 169 -7.21 -20.45 15.69
CA GLU A 169 -7.26 -19.39 14.69
C GLU A 169 -6.10 -18.40 14.91
N LEU A 170 -5.93 -17.90 16.13
CA LEU A 170 -4.82 -17.03 16.50
C LEU A 170 -3.45 -17.67 16.27
N ILE A 171 -3.29 -18.99 16.54
CA ILE A 171 -2.06 -19.74 16.24
C ILE A 171 -1.75 -19.65 14.75
N LEU A 172 -2.69 -20.03 13.88
CA LEU A 172 -2.47 -20.05 12.42
C LEU A 172 -2.33 -18.64 11.82
N GLU A 173 -3.06 -17.64 12.33
CA GLU A 173 -2.90 -16.24 11.91
C GLU A 173 -1.52 -15.66 12.27
N SER A 174 -0.98 -16.04 13.44
CA SER A 174 0.35 -15.63 13.89
C SER A 174 1.48 -16.22 13.04
N SER A 175 1.22 -17.32 12.34
CA SER A 175 2.18 -18.04 11.52
C SER A 175 2.70 -17.17 10.36
N ALA A 176 4.02 -17.17 10.18
CA ALA A 176 4.72 -16.39 9.18
C ALA A 176 4.94 -17.21 7.90
N TYR A 177 4.34 -16.78 6.80
CA TYR A 177 4.55 -17.33 5.46
C TYR A 177 5.37 -16.36 4.61
N THR A 178 6.23 -16.89 3.75
CA THR A 178 7.26 -16.12 3.03
C THR A 178 6.73 -15.31 1.84
N VAL A 179 5.65 -15.74 1.17
CA VAL A 179 5.21 -15.14 -0.11
C VAL A 179 3.68 -15.05 -0.25
N GLY A 180 3.08 -13.89 0.06
CA GLY A 180 1.72 -13.53 -0.43
C GLY A 180 0.55 -14.45 -0.04
N PHE A 181 0.73 -15.35 0.94
CA PHE A 181 -0.28 -16.34 1.31
C PHE A 181 -1.55 -15.68 1.85
N PRO A 182 -2.76 -16.11 1.43
CA PRO A 182 -3.99 -15.67 2.05
C PRO A 182 -4.03 -16.18 3.50
N LYS A 183 -4.36 -15.31 4.45
CA LYS A 183 -4.39 -15.62 5.89
C LYS A 183 -5.76 -16.06 6.42
N GLN A 184 -6.77 -16.13 5.56
CA GLN A 184 -8.12 -16.49 5.98
C GLN A 184 -8.20 -17.97 6.37
N THR A 185 -8.63 -18.21 7.60
CA THR A 185 -8.95 -19.53 8.12
C THR A 185 -10.32 -19.47 8.79
N ASP A 186 -11.17 -20.47 8.58
CA ASP A 186 -12.41 -20.66 9.34
C ASP A 186 -12.24 -21.91 10.20
N ILE A 187 -12.57 -21.83 11.50
CA ILE A 187 -12.28 -22.87 12.48
C ILE A 187 -13.50 -23.14 13.35
N GLU A 188 -13.86 -24.42 13.47
CA GLU A 188 -14.96 -24.89 14.31
C GLU A 188 -14.48 -26.05 15.19
N PHE A 189 -14.68 -25.95 16.51
CA PHE A 189 -14.40 -27.03 17.44
C PHE A 189 -15.67 -27.84 17.76
N VAL A 190 -15.62 -29.15 17.50
CA VAL A 190 -16.70 -30.11 17.79
C VAL A 190 -16.37 -30.87 19.07
N ALA A 191 -16.93 -30.41 20.18
CA ALA A 191 -16.61 -30.90 21.53
C ALA A 191 -16.88 -32.40 21.71
N GLU A 192 -17.97 -32.95 21.15
CA GLU A 192 -18.33 -34.37 21.29
C GLU A 192 -17.34 -35.32 20.61
N ARG A 193 -16.50 -34.81 19.71
CA ARG A 193 -15.48 -35.57 18.96
C ARG A 193 -14.06 -35.13 19.29
N GLN A 194 -13.88 -34.12 20.16
CA GLN A 194 -12.60 -33.42 20.38
C GLN A 194 -11.91 -33.08 19.04
N ALA A 195 -12.70 -32.62 18.07
CA ALA A 195 -12.27 -32.48 16.68
C ALA A 195 -12.27 -31.01 16.25
N LEU A 196 -11.16 -30.56 15.67
CA LEU A 196 -11.05 -29.23 15.06
C LEU A 196 -11.28 -29.34 13.56
N ARG A 197 -12.32 -28.69 13.04
CA ARG A 197 -12.50 -28.45 11.61
C ARG A 197 -11.76 -27.17 11.25
N VAL A 198 -10.98 -27.22 10.17
CA VAL A 198 -10.18 -26.09 9.69
C VAL A 198 -10.39 -25.93 8.20
N GLU A 199 -10.99 -24.82 7.77
CA GLU A 199 -11.01 -24.41 6.37
C GLU A 199 -9.92 -23.37 6.13
N PHE A 200 -8.81 -23.78 5.53
CA PHE A 200 -7.63 -22.96 5.32
C PHE A 200 -7.58 -22.41 3.89
N SER A 201 -7.35 -21.11 3.73
CA SER A 201 -7.17 -20.50 2.41
C SER A 201 -5.78 -20.79 1.85
N LEU A 202 -5.71 -21.27 0.61
CA LEU A 202 -4.48 -21.65 -0.09
C LEU A 202 -4.15 -20.62 -1.18
N PRO A 203 -2.86 -20.34 -1.43
CA PRO A 203 -2.46 -19.46 -2.54
C PRO A 203 -2.83 -20.09 -3.89
N THR A 204 -2.99 -19.25 -4.92
CA THR A 204 -3.21 -19.70 -6.30
C THR A 204 -1.90 -20.23 -6.93
N PRO A 205 -1.96 -20.91 -8.09
CA PRO A 205 -0.77 -21.45 -8.75
C PRO A 205 0.28 -20.39 -9.15
N ASP A 206 -0.14 -19.12 -9.23
CA ASP A 206 0.68 -17.97 -9.64
C ASP A 206 1.80 -17.64 -8.63
N VAL A 207 1.77 -18.22 -7.43
CA VAL A 207 2.85 -18.14 -6.44
C VAL A 207 4.09 -18.96 -6.86
N ILE A 208 3.98 -19.86 -7.84
CA ILE A 208 5.13 -20.59 -8.39
C ILE A 208 5.71 -19.80 -9.58
N PRO A 209 7.00 -19.41 -9.55
CA PRO A 209 7.62 -18.67 -10.65
C PRO A 209 7.52 -19.37 -12.01
N ASP A 210 7.24 -18.59 -13.05
CA ASP A 210 7.19 -19.08 -14.44
C ASP A 210 8.57 -19.37 -15.04
N ALA A 211 9.62 -18.76 -14.50
CA ALA A 211 11.01 -18.98 -14.94
C ALA A 211 11.62 -20.20 -14.23
N SER A 212 12.36 -21.02 -14.98
CA SER A 212 13.22 -22.08 -14.43
C SER A 212 14.66 -21.60 -14.19
N ARG A 213 15.18 -20.73 -15.08
CA ARG A 213 16.48 -20.04 -14.99
C ARG A 213 16.48 -18.76 -15.83
N TYR A 214 17.42 -17.87 -15.59
CA TYR A 214 17.77 -16.73 -16.42
C TYR A 214 19.13 -16.96 -17.08
N VAL A 215 19.22 -16.67 -18.38
CA VAL A 215 20.44 -16.82 -19.18
C VAL A 215 20.66 -15.53 -19.96
N TYR A 216 21.91 -15.08 -20.05
CA TYR A 216 22.26 -13.93 -20.88
C TYR A 216 22.47 -14.37 -22.35
N ASP A 217 21.64 -13.83 -23.25
CA ASP A 217 21.78 -13.99 -24.69
C ASP A 217 22.74 -12.92 -25.23
N ALA A 218 23.98 -13.33 -25.48
CA ALA A 218 25.02 -12.47 -26.02
C ALA A 218 24.78 -11.99 -27.46
N THR A 219 23.84 -12.60 -28.20
CA THR A 219 23.46 -12.15 -29.55
C THR A 219 22.46 -11.00 -29.52
N ARG A 220 21.62 -10.95 -28.47
CA ARG A 220 20.60 -9.90 -28.26
C ARG A 220 21.03 -8.82 -27.27
N ASP A 221 22.08 -9.06 -26.48
CA ASP A 221 22.50 -8.24 -25.33
C ASP A 221 21.40 -8.13 -24.25
N GLU A 222 20.66 -9.22 -24.04
CA GLU A 222 19.49 -9.29 -23.15
C GLU A 222 19.56 -10.52 -22.21
N ILE A 223 19.01 -10.39 -21.01
CA ILE A 223 18.86 -11.53 -20.08
C ILE A 223 17.47 -12.13 -20.25
N VAL A 224 17.42 -13.33 -20.82
CA VAL A 224 16.20 -14.07 -21.18
C VAL A 224 15.83 -15.04 -20.06
N ALA A 225 14.54 -15.15 -19.77
CA ALA A 225 14.00 -16.19 -18.88
C ALA A 225 13.75 -17.48 -19.66
N ALA A 226 14.34 -18.60 -19.22
CA ALA A 226 13.92 -19.92 -19.66
C ALA A 226 12.62 -20.29 -18.92
N ALA A 227 11.57 -20.65 -19.66
CA ALA A 227 10.30 -21.04 -19.06
C ALA A 227 10.42 -22.34 -18.25
N MET A 228 9.59 -22.48 -17.21
CA MET A 228 9.45 -23.72 -16.46
C MET A 228 8.43 -24.65 -17.13
N SER A 229 8.73 -25.95 -17.22
CA SER A 229 7.77 -26.90 -17.76
C SER A 229 6.52 -27.02 -16.88
N ASN A 230 5.34 -27.15 -17.49
CA ASN A 230 4.07 -27.32 -16.77
C ASN A 230 4.08 -28.52 -15.81
N LYS A 231 4.83 -29.59 -16.14
CA LYS A 231 5.04 -30.77 -15.29
C LYS A 231 5.78 -30.38 -14.00
N ARG A 232 6.88 -29.61 -14.10
CA ARG A 232 7.65 -29.12 -12.94
C ARG A 232 6.84 -28.13 -12.10
N ARG A 233 6.21 -27.13 -12.72
CA ARG A 233 5.36 -26.13 -12.04
C ARG A 233 4.22 -26.78 -11.24
N ARG A 234 3.52 -27.76 -11.83
CA ARG A 234 2.50 -28.56 -11.13
C ARG A 234 3.08 -29.38 -9.96
N ARG A 235 4.27 -29.98 -10.11
CA ARG A 235 4.92 -30.74 -9.02
C ARG A 235 5.27 -29.83 -7.84
N LEU A 236 5.87 -28.66 -8.10
CA LEU A 236 6.20 -27.67 -7.06
C LEU A 236 4.93 -27.20 -6.33
N TYR A 237 3.89 -26.79 -7.07
CA TYR A 237 2.64 -26.35 -6.48
C TYR A 237 1.99 -27.45 -5.60
N ARG A 238 1.92 -28.70 -6.08
CA ARG A 238 1.45 -29.84 -5.28
C ARG A 238 2.25 -30.05 -4.00
N SER A 239 3.59 -30.00 -4.09
CA SER A 239 4.48 -30.17 -2.93
C SER A 239 4.26 -29.08 -1.88
N MET A 240 4.17 -27.82 -2.33
CA MET A 240 3.85 -26.67 -1.50
C MET A 240 2.49 -26.82 -0.81
N LEU A 241 1.43 -27.20 -1.53
CA LEU A 241 0.11 -27.47 -0.91
C LEU A 241 0.17 -28.59 0.15
N ALA A 242 0.97 -29.63 -0.09
CA ALA A 242 1.17 -30.70 0.88
C ALA A 242 1.90 -30.22 2.15
N GLN A 243 2.95 -29.41 1.99
CA GLN A 243 3.67 -28.80 3.10
C GLN A 243 2.80 -27.87 3.95
N ILE A 244 2.01 -26.96 3.33
CA ILE A 244 1.09 -26.07 4.07
C ILE A 244 0.13 -26.88 4.94
N SER A 245 -0.43 -27.96 4.38
CA SER A 245 -1.41 -28.81 5.06
C SER A 245 -0.80 -29.55 6.26
N LEU A 246 0.39 -30.13 6.09
CA LEU A 246 1.13 -30.78 7.18
C LEU A 246 1.62 -29.78 8.22
N ARG A 247 2.00 -28.58 7.79
CA ARG A 247 2.42 -27.46 8.64
C ARG A 247 1.28 -27.02 9.55
N ALA A 248 0.11 -26.68 9.00
CA ALA A 248 -1.05 -26.26 9.79
C ALA A 248 -1.42 -27.32 10.85
N VAL A 249 -1.45 -28.60 10.47
CA VAL A 249 -1.65 -29.73 11.40
C VAL A 249 -0.58 -29.80 12.50
N HIS A 250 0.69 -29.59 12.14
CA HIS A 250 1.79 -29.56 13.09
C HIS A 250 1.68 -28.41 14.09
N GLU A 251 1.38 -27.20 13.61
CA GLU A 251 1.22 -26.00 14.44
C GLU A 251 0.05 -26.15 15.42
N ILE A 252 -1.09 -26.70 14.97
CA ILE A 252 -2.25 -26.97 15.84
C ILE A 252 -1.90 -28.00 16.93
N PHE A 253 -1.36 -29.17 16.58
CA PHE A 253 -1.08 -30.23 17.56
C PHE A 253 0.07 -29.88 18.53
N THR A 254 1.02 -29.03 18.14
CA THR A 254 2.08 -28.54 19.03
C THR A 254 1.60 -27.42 19.97
N ALA A 255 0.69 -26.56 19.49
CA ALA A 255 0.05 -25.54 20.31
C ALA A 255 -0.95 -26.11 21.34
N ASP A 256 -1.54 -27.28 21.06
CA ASP A 256 -2.45 -27.99 21.98
C ASP A 256 -1.71 -28.73 23.11
N ARG A 257 -1.10 -27.97 24.01
CA ARG A 257 -0.38 -28.49 25.19
C ARG A 257 -1.29 -29.06 26.30
N THR A 258 -2.59 -28.84 26.20
CA THR A 258 -3.60 -29.31 27.16
C THR A 258 -4.43 -30.48 26.63
N GLU A 259 -4.05 -31.05 25.48
CA GLU A 259 -4.66 -32.23 24.84
C GLU A 259 -6.19 -32.08 24.68
N LYS A 260 -6.65 -30.89 24.28
CA LYS A 260 -8.06 -30.61 24.01
C LYS A 260 -8.54 -31.29 22.73
N LEU A 261 -7.62 -31.54 21.77
CA LEU A 261 -7.88 -32.13 20.46
C LEU A 261 -7.39 -33.59 20.36
N ASP A 262 -8.27 -34.48 19.89
CA ASP A 262 -7.91 -35.81 19.40
C ASP A 262 -7.88 -35.88 17.86
N ARG A 263 -8.56 -34.97 17.15
CA ARG A 263 -8.69 -35.02 15.68
C ARG A 263 -8.65 -33.64 15.03
N ILE A 264 -8.10 -33.57 13.82
CA ILE A 264 -8.19 -32.43 12.92
C ILE A 264 -8.81 -32.89 11.59
N ASP A 265 -9.84 -32.18 11.14
CA ASP A 265 -10.46 -32.29 9.83
C ASP A 265 -10.09 -31.03 9.01
N PHE A 266 -8.98 -31.09 8.28
CA PHE A 266 -8.40 -29.99 7.51
C PHE A 266 -8.91 -29.99 6.05
N GLY A 267 -9.42 -28.86 5.59
CA GLY A 267 -9.79 -28.57 4.21
C GLY A 267 -9.03 -27.35 3.70
N GLY A 268 -8.15 -27.53 2.72
CA GLY A 268 -7.46 -26.43 2.05
C GLY A 268 -8.22 -26.00 0.79
N TYR A 269 -8.53 -24.71 0.67
CA TYR A 269 -9.36 -24.14 -0.40
C TYR A 269 -8.62 -23.01 -1.13
N ALA A 270 -8.65 -23.01 -2.46
CA ALA A 270 -8.19 -21.88 -3.27
C ALA A 270 -9.37 -21.24 -4.01
N GLU A 271 -9.35 -19.92 -4.17
CA GLU A 271 -10.28 -19.18 -5.02
C GLU A 271 -9.67 -18.93 -6.40
N GLY A 272 -10.50 -18.90 -7.44
CA GLY A 272 -10.06 -18.56 -8.80
C GLY A 272 -11.00 -19.11 -9.86
N ILE A 273 -10.53 -19.18 -11.11
CA ILE A 273 -11.32 -19.63 -12.26
C ILE A 273 -10.90 -21.04 -12.65
N ASN A 274 -11.85 -21.96 -12.77
CA ASN A 274 -11.59 -23.29 -13.32
C ASN A 274 -11.47 -23.22 -14.86
N PRO A 275 -10.30 -23.53 -15.46
CA PRO A 275 -10.10 -23.36 -16.90
C PRO A 275 -10.97 -24.27 -17.78
N SER A 276 -11.52 -25.36 -17.23
CA SER A 276 -12.36 -26.32 -17.98
C SER A 276 -13.84 -25.93 -18.03
N SER A 277 -14.33 -25.11 -17.08
CA SER A 277 -15.71 -24.63 -17.04
C SER A 277 -15.85 -23.12 -17.24
N GLY A 278 -14.76 -22.36 -17.10
CA GLY A 278 -14.76 -20.89 -17.09
C GLY A 278 -15.45 -20.28 -15.86
N GLN A 279 -15.80 -21.10 -14.86
CA GLN A 279 -16.49 -20.65 -13.66
C GLN A 279 -15.50 -20.25 -12.58
N GLU A 280 -15.71 -19.06 -12.01
CA GLU A 280 -15.07 -18.61 -10.78
C GLU A 280 -15.70 -19.29 -9.56
N GLY A 281 -14.90 -19.60 -8.54
CA GLY A 281 -15.37 -20.21 -7.31
C GLY A 281 -14.27 -20.56 -6.32
N ARG A 282 -14.69 -21.15 -5.19
CA ARG A 282 -13.82 -21.66 -4.11
C ARG A 282 -13.72 -23.18 -4.23
N PHE A 283 -12.51 -23.69 -4.45
CA PHE A 283 -12.25 -25.10 -4.75
C PHE A 283 -11.44 -25.75 -3.64
N CYS A 284 -11.95 -26.82 -3.03
CA CYS A 284 -11.17 -27.63 -2.08
C CYS A 284 -10.07 -28.36 -2.86
N LEU A 285 -8.80 -28.02 -2.61
CA LEU A 285 -7.65 -28.64 -3.28
C LEU A 285 -6.99 -29.73 -2.41
N VAL A 286 -7.15 -29.64 -1.08
CA VAL A 286 -6.65 -30.63 -0.12
C VAL A 286 -7.72 -30.94 0.92
N ALA A 287 -7.94 -32.22 1.22
CA ALA A 287 -8.77 -32.66 2.33
C ALA A 287 -8.04 -33.76 3.11
N LEU A 288 -7.75 -33.51 4.39
CA LEU A 288 -7.02 -34.38 5.31
C LEU A 288 -7.81 -34.55 6.60
N ALA A 289 -8.03 -35.79 7.03
CA ALA A 289 -8.50 -36.12 8.37
C ALA A 289 -7.40 -36.86 9.10
N ILE A 290 -7.01 -36.39 10.29
CA ILE A 290 -5.90 -36.96 11.06
C ILE A 290 -6.20 -36.95 12.56
N THR A 291 -5.93 -38.08 13.22
CA THR A 291 -5.98 -38.19 14.69
C THR A 291 -4.63 -37.86 15.31
N ARG A 292 -4.63 -37.39 16.56
CA ARG A 292 -3.44 -37.13 17.38
C ARG A 292 -2.50 -38.34 17.38
N ARG A 293 -3.04 -39.54 17.59
CA ARG A 293 -2.29 -40.81 17.53
C ARG A 293 -1.61 -41.08 16.18
N GLN A 294 -2.25 -40.72 15.06
CA GLN A 294 -1.62 -40.84 13.74
C GLN A 294 -0.50 -39.82 13.58
N TYR A 295 -0.75 -38.56 13.94
CA TYR A 295 0.25 -37.49 13.90
C TYR A 295 1.49 -37.81 14.74
N GLU A 296 1.32 -38.28 15.98
CA GLU A 296 2.41 -38.66 16.90
C GLU A 296 3.23 -39.86 16.41
N SER A 297 2.75 -40.62 15.43
CA SER A 297 3.50 -41.71 14.78
C SER A 297 4.41 -41.25 13.64
N LEU A 298 4.34 -39.98 13.23
CA LEU A 298 5.11 -39.40 12.12
C LEU A 298 6.38 -38.68 12.64
N ASP A 299 7.51 -38.90 11.96
CA ASP A 299 8.68 -38.00 12.06
C ASP A 299 8.66 -37.04 10.87
N LEU A 300 7.93 -35.93 11.00
CA LEU A 300 7.75 -34.93 9.94
C LEU A 300 9.08 -34.32 9.44
N ARG A 301 10.20 -34.48 10.15
CA ARG A 301 11.54 -34.03 9.70
C ARG A 301 12.16 -34.94 8.65
N ARG A 302 11.56 -36.11 8.38
CA ARG A 302 12.09 -37.16 7.49
C ARG A 302 11.12 -37.64 6.41
N VAL A 303 9.92 -37.06 6.34
CA VAL A 303 8.92 -37.46 5.34
C VAL A 303 9.06 -36.66 4.05
N ASP A 304 8.77 -37.29 2.91
CA ASP A 304 8.33 -36.56 1.72
C ASP A 304 6.88 -36.07 1.96
N PRO A 305 6.57 -34.77 1.81
CA PRO A 305 5.24 -34.23 2.12
C PRO A 305 4.10 -34.86 1.30
N LEU A 306 4.34 -35.20 0.03
CA LEU A 306 3.34 -35.77 -0.87
C LEU A 306 3.06 -37.24 -0.51
N ALA A 307 4.10 -38.02 -0.26
CA ALA A 307 4.00 -39.41 0.19
C ALA A 307 3.37 -39.49 1.59
N CYS A 308 3.69 -38.55 2.49
CA CYS A 308 3.10 -38.46 3.82
C CYS A 308 1.58 -38.24 3.75
N LEU A 309 1.12 -37.24 2.99
CA LEU A 309 -0.31 -37.01 2.79
C LEU A 309 -1.02 -38.20 2.16
N ALA A 310 -0.42 -38.84 1.14
CA ALA A 310 -0.97 -40.04 0.52
C ALA A 310 -1.09 -41.21 1.53
N GLY A 311 -0.06 -41.44 2.35
CA GLY A 311 -0.05 -42.47 3.40
C GLY A 311 -1.06 -42.22 4.53
N LEU A 312 -1.41 -40.95 4.78
CA LEU A 312 -2.48 -40.54 5.70
C LEU A 312 -3.89 -40.68 5.09
N GLY A 313 -4.02 -41.07 3.83
CA GLY A 313 -5.30 -41.13 3.12
C GLY A 313 -5.87 -39.76 2.73
N ALA A 314 -5.04 -38.70 2.73
CA ALA A 314 -5.47 -37.37 2.32
C ALA A 314 -5.80 -37.32 0.83
N ARG A 315 -6.81 -36.53 0.48
CA ARG A 315 -7.20 -36.26 -0.90
C ARG A 315 -6.55 -34.95 -1.32
N LEU A 316 -5.54 -35.03 -2.19
CA LEU A 316 -4.89 -33.89 -2.85
C LEU A 316 -5.27 -33.90 -4.33
N SER A 317 -5.82 -32.79 -4.82
CA SER A 317 -6.20 -32.59 -6.23
C SER A 317 -5.12 -33.08 -7.19
N SER A 318 -5.49 -33.80 -8.26
CA SER A 318 -4.54 -34.30 -9.26
C SER A 318 -3.92 -33.17 -10.09
N LYS A 319 -4.72 -32.14 -10.39
CA LYS A 319 -4.38 -30.94 -11.18
C LYS A 319 -4.83 -29.68 -10.43
N PRO A 320 -4.17 -29.31 -9.32
CA PRO A 320 -4.56 -28.15 -8.53
C PRO A 320 -4.36 -26.84 -9.29
N ASP A 321 -3.42 -26.81 -10.25
CA ASP A 321 -3.22 -25.75 -11.25
C ASP A 321 -4.41 -25.51 -12.18
N GLN A 322 -5.39 -26.42 -12.21
CA GLN A 322 -6.62 -26.32 -13.01
C GLN A 322 -7.88 -26.16 -12.15
N MET A 323 -7.72 -25.83 -10.85
CA MET A 323 -8.80 -25.74 -9.86
C MET A 323 -9.72 -26.97 -9.84
N SER A 324 -9.13 -28.16 -10.01
CA SER A 324 -9.85 -29.44 -9.93
C SER A 324 -10.12 -29.78 -8.47
N ALA A 325 -11.34 -29.50 -7.98
CA ALA A 325 -11.69 -29.78 -6.59
C ALA A 325 -11.65 -31.27 -6.21
N VAL A 326 -11.35 -31.55 -4.94
CA VAL A 326 -11.60 -32.82 -4.26
C VAL A 326 -12.81 -32.68 -3.34
N SER A 327 -13.44 -33.80 -2.97
CA SER A 327 -14.48 -33.78 -1.94
C SER A 327 -13.90 -33.42 -0.57
N PRO A 328 -14.50 -32.47 0.18
CA PRO A 328 -14.12 -32.17 1.57
C PRO A 328 -14.29 -33.37 2.51
N VAL A 329 -13.75 -33.28 3.73
CA VAL A 329 -13.93 -34.31 4.76
C VAL A 329 -15.40 -34.34 5.20
N SER A 330 -16.10 -35.43 4.87
CA SER A 330 -17.53 -35.59 5.15
C SER A 330 -17.79 -36.10 6.56
N GLN A 331 -18.81 -35.56 7.24
CA GLN A 331 -19.08 -35.80 8.67
C GLN A 331 -19.49 -37.25 9.05
N ALA A 332 -19.76 -38.12 8.06
CA ALA A 332 -20.53 -39.36 8.21
C ALA A 332 -19.76 -40.68 7.96
N GLU A 333 -18.55 -40.65 7.38
CA GLU A 333 -17.87 -41.87 6.91
C GLU A 333 -16.93 -42.47 7.98
N THR A 334 -17.48 -43.15 9.00
CA THR A 334 -16.67 -44.01 9.89
C THR A 334 -17.47 -45.15 10.58
N GLN A 335 -18.22 -45.98 9.83
CA GLN A 335 -18.80 -47.22 10.38
C GLN A 335 -18.79 -48.41 9.39
N GLY A 336 -17.89 -49.37 9.66
CA GLY A 336 -18.12 -50.82 9.47
C GLY A 336 -18.14 -51.43 8.05
N ALA A 337 -17.13 -52.24 7.73
CA ALA A 337 -17.19 -53.26 6.68
C ALA A 337 -16.65 -54.59 7.25
N GLY A 338 -17.37 -55.70 7.05
CA GLY A 338 -16.96 -57.03 7.52
C GLY A 338 -18.00 -58.14 7.32
N ASP A 339 -17.65 -59.08 6.45
CA ASP A 339 -18.07 -60.49 6.31
C ASP A 339 -19.51 -60.93 5.91
N ASP A 340 -19.48 -61.83 4.93
CA ASP A 340 -20.41 -62.87 4.45
C ASP A 340 -19.47 -64.10 4.16
N PRO A 341 -19.85 -65.41 3.96
CA PRO A 341 -21.12 -65.91 3.39
C PRO A 341 -21.61 -67.33 3.84
N GLN A 342 -22.64 -67.84 3.13
CA GLN A 342 -23.06 -69.27 2.91
C GLN A 342 -23.99 -69.96 3.96
N THR A 343 -24.98 -70.82 3.63
CA THR A 343 -25.70 -71.16 2.35
C THR A 343 -27.03 -71.92 2.62
N GLY A 344 -28.17 -71.41 2.12
CA GLY A 344 -29.25 -72.13 1.39
C GLY A 344 -30.32 -72.99 2.09
N GLN A 345 -31.62 -72.72 1.80
CA GLN A 345 -32.61 -73.73 1.33
C GLN A 345 -33.89 -73.10 0.71
N PRO A 346 -34.44 -73.68 -0.38
CA PRO A 346 -35.23 -72.91 -1.37
C PRO A 346 -36.74 -72.75 -1.08
N VAL A 347 -37.36 -71.86 -1.87
CA VAL A 347 -38.80 -71.51 -1.92
C VAL A 347 -39.29 -70.63 -0.76
N ASN A 348 -39.10 -71.03 0.50
CA ASN A 348 -39.41 -70.12 1.63
C ASN A 348 -38.49 -68.88 1.62
N GLU A 349 -37.24 -69.02 1.21
CA GLU A 349 -36.31 -67.90 1.00
C GLU A 349 -36.80 -66.90 -0.06
N LEU A 350 -37.47 -67.34 -1.14
CA LEU A 350 -37.98 -66.43 -2.17
C LEU A 350 -39.22 -65.66 -1.67
N GLN A 351 -40.11 -66.30 -0.90
CA GLN A 351 -41.21 -65.59 -0.24
C GLN A 351 -40.70 -64.64 0.85
N GLY A 352 -39.66 -65.04 1.60
CA GLY A 352 -38.97 -64.18 2.56
C GLY A 352 -38.27 -63.00 1.91
N GLN A 353 -37.59 -63.19 0.78
CA GLN A 353 -36.96 -62.13 -0.01
C GLN A 353 -37.99 -61.17 -0.62
N ILE A 354 -39.13 -61.67 -1.10
CA ILE A 354 -40.22 -60.79 -1.60
C ILE A 354 -40.81 -59.95 -0.45
N HIS A 355 -41.00 -60.51 0.75
CA HIS A 355 -41.45 -59.72 1.90
C HIS A 355 -40.35 -58.75 2.38
N ALA A 356 -39.10 -59.17 2.46
CA ALA A 356 -37.98 -58.29 2.82
C ALA A 356 -37.77 -57.16 1.80
N GLN A 357 -37.97 -57.42 0.50
CA GLN A 357 -37.98 -56.39 -0.53
C GLN A 357 -39.20 -55.48 -0.42
N ALA A 358 -40.38 -55.99 -0.08
CA ALA A 358 -41.56 -55.16 0.19
C ALA A 358 -41.36 -54.26 1.43
N ASP A 359 -40.75 -54.78 2.49
CA ASP A 359 -40.40 -54.03 3.71
C ASP A 359 -39.31 -52.98 3.42
N GLN A 360 -38.31 -53.31 2.59
CA GLN A 360 -37.30 -52.36 2.10
C GLN A 360 -37.94 -51.26 1.23
N ILE A 361 -38.87 -51.60 0.34
CA ILE A 361 -39.63 -50.63 -0.46
C ILE A 361 -40.45 -49.72 0.46
N ALA A 362 -41.17 -50.27 1.44
CA ALA A 362 -41.94 -49.48 2.40
C ALA A 362 -41.07 -48.59 3.32
N ASP A 363 -39.83 -48.99 3.60
CA ASP A 363 -38.85 -48.17 4.32
C ASP A 363 -38.24 -47.07 3.43
N LEU A 364 -37.95 -47.37 2.16
CA LEU A 364 -37.54 -46.39 1.16
C LEU A 364 -38.64 -45.37 0.87
N GLU A 365 -39.91 -45.78 0.79
CA GLU A 365 -41.06 -44.89 0.65
C GLU A 365 -41.19 -43.95 1.86
N ARG A 366 -41.07 -44.48 3.09
CA ARG A 366 -41.03 -43.65 4.32
C ARG A 366 -39.86 -42.67 4.33
N LYS A 367 -38.67 -43.08 3.88
CA LYS A 367 -37.50 -42.18 3.74
C LYS A 367 -37.73 -41.12 2.66
N LEU A 368 -38.30 -41.49 1.52
CA LEU A 368 -38.55 -40.58 0.40
C LEU A 368 -39.62 -39.54 0.75
N GLU A 369 -40.64 -39.91 1.52
CA GLU A 369 -41.62 -38.96 2.06
C GLU A 369 -40.99 -38.04 3.13
N ALA A 370 -40.17 -38.57 4.05
CA ALA A 370 -39.43 -37.73 4.99
C ALA A 370 -38.45 -36.76 4.30
N HIS A 371 -37.86 -37.15 3.15
CA HIS A 371 -37.07 -36.26 2.31
C HIS A 371 -37.92 -35.20 1.60
N ARG A 372 -39.15 -35.54 1.14
CA ARG A 372 -40.10 -34.56 0.60
C ARG A 372 -40.53 -33.53 1.64
N ASP A 373 -40.87 -33.96 2.85
CA ASP A 373 -41.19 -33.06 3.96
C ASP A 373 -40.01 -32.13 4.27
N ARG A 374 -38.78 -32.67 4.30
CA ARG A 374 -37.57 -31.86 4.51
C ARG A 374 -37.32 -30.87 3.37
N ILE A 375 -37.58 -31.24 2.11
CA ILE A 375 -37.53 -30.32 0.96
C ILE A 375 -38.62 -29.24 1.06
N ALA A 376 -39.82 -29.60 1.49
CA ALA A 376 -40.93 -28.66 1.69
C ALA A 376 -40.66 -27.64 2.81
N ILE A 377 -39.86 -28.00 3.82
CA ILE A 377 -39.37 -27.09 4.88
C ILE A 377 -38.19 -26.23 4.39
N LEU A 378 -37.28 -26.79 3.58
CA LEU A 378 -36.08 -26.08 3.10
C LEU A 378 -36.36 -25.11 1.94
N GLN A 379 -37.35 -25.36 1.09
CA GLN A 379 -37.69 -24.47 -0.02
C GLN A 379 -38.13 -23.05 0.42
N PRO A 380 -38.99 -22.87 1.44
CA PRO A 380 -39.29 -21.55 2.01
C PRO A 380 -38.05 -20.86 2.57
N ALA A 381 -37.25 -21.55 3.38
CA ALA A 381 -36.03 -20.98 3.97
C ALA A 381 -35.04 -20.49 2.90
N LEU A 382 -34.88 -21.23 1.80
CA LEU A 382 -34.05 -20.80 0.67
C LEU A 382 -34.60 -19.56 -0.04
N ARG A 383 -35.94 -19.39 -0.12
CA ARG A 383 -36.56 -18.17 -0.68
C ARG A 383 -36.38 -16.97 0.25
N ASP A 384 -36.46 -17.18 1.56
CA ASP A 384 -36.25 -16.11 2.54
C ASP A 384 -34.79 -15.61 2.53
N GLU A 385 -33.81 -16.51 2.39
CA GLU A 385 -32.40 -16.13 2.15
C GLU A 385 -32.19 -15.46 0.79
N GLN A 386 -32.90 -15.89 -0.26
CA GLN A 386 -32.90 -15.19 -1.55
C GLN A 386 -33.51 -13.78 -1.45
N ALA A 387 -34.50 -13.55 -0.58
CA ALA A 387 -35.03 -12.22 -0.32
C ALA A 387 -34.03 -11.35 0.47
N ARG A 388 -33.39 -11.92 1.50
CA ARG A 388 -32.35 -11.23 2.30
C ARG A 388 -31.15 -10.80 1.46
N THR A 389 -30.66 -11.66 0.57
CA THR A 389 -29.54 -11.32 -0.33
C THR A 389 -29.87 -10.16 -1.27
N VAL A 390 -31.10 -10.07 -1.79
CA VAL A 390 -31.56 -8.93 -2.60
C VAL A 390 -31.68 -7.65 -1.77
N GLU A 391 -32.15 -7.74 -0.51
CA GLU A 391 -32.21 -6.60 0.41
C GLU A 391 -30.81 -6.05 0.73
N LEU A 392 -29.87 -6.94 1.09
CA LEU A 392 -28.46 -6.60 1.35
C LEU A 392 -27.77 -5.99 0.12
N GLN A 393 -28.03 -6.50 -1.09
CA GLN A 393 -27.54 -5.87 -2.33
C GLN A 393 -28.05 -4.44 -2.49
N GLY A 394 -29.30 -4.16 -2.10
CA GLY A 394 -29.87 -2.82 -2.06
C GLY A 394 -29.19 -1.90 -1.04
N GLU A 395 -28.77 -2.41 0.11
CA GLU A 395 -28.02 -1.65 1.12
C GLU A 395 -26.58 -1.37 0.68
N VAL A 396 -25.88 -2.37 0.13
CA VAL A 396 -24.54 -2.21 -0.45
C VAL A 396 -24.53 -1.13 -1.55
N GLN A 397 -25.58 -1.06 -2.38
CA GLN A 397 -25.68 -0.01 -3.39
C GLN A 397 -25.86 1.39 -2.77
N LYS A 398 -26.73 1.55 -1.75
CA LYS A 398 -26.85 2.82 -1.01
C LYS A 398 -25.52 3.26 -0.37
N HIS A 399 -24.73 2.30 0.13
CA HIS A 399 -23.40 2.58 0.68
C HIS A 399 -22.41 3.03 -0.41
N ARG A 400 -22.40 2.41 -1.60
CA ARG A 400 -21.60 2.88 -2.74
C ARG A 400 -21.95 4.31 -3.16
N ASP A 401 -23.25 4.61 -3.27
CA ASP A 401 -23.71 5.96 -3.64
C ASP A 401 -23.32 7.00 -2.57
N SER A 402 -23.32 6.60 -1.30
CA SER A 402 -22.87 7.43 -0.18
C SER A 402 -21.36 7.67 -0.19
N ILE A 403 -20.56 6.66 -0.51
CA ILE A 403 -19.10 6.77 -0.66
C ILE A 403 -18.77 7.73 -1.81
N ALA A 404 -19.38 7.59 -2.98
CA ALA A 404 -19.18 8.49 -4.12
C ALA A 404 -19.53 9.96 -3.80
N SER A 405 -20.56 10.18 -2.96
CA SER A 405 -20.90 11.52 -2.44
C SER A 405 -19.82 12.07 -1.50
N LEU A 406 -19.28 11.25 -0.60
CA LEU A 406 -18.20 11.65 0.32
C LEU A 406 -16.88 11.91 -0.41
N GLU A 407 -16.52 11.12 -1.41
CA GLU A 407 -15.36 11.36 -2.27
C GLU A 407 -15.45 12.71 -3.00
N LYS A 408 -16.63 13.05 -3.51
CA LYS A 408 -16.89 14.36 -4.14
C LYS A 408 -16.75 15.52 -3.14
N GLN A 409 -17.16 15.33 -1.88
CA GLN A 409 -16.98 16.32 -0.80
C GLN A 409 -15.51 16.44 -0.36
N LEU A 410 -14.76 15.33 -0.31
CA LEU A 410 -13.32 15.34 -0.07
C LEU A 410 -12.58 16.07 -1.19
N LYS A 411 -12.95 15.82 -2.46
CA LYS A 411 -12.32 16.48 -3.61
C LYS A 411 -12.54 18.00 -3.59
N THR A 412 -13.75 18.46 -3.29
CA THR A 412 -14.03 19.90 -3.14
C THR A 412 -13.31 20.54 -1.94
N ARG A 413 -13.24 19.84 -0.78
CA ARG A 413 -12.42 20.30 0.35
C ARG A 413 -10.92 20.34 0.03
N SER A 414 -10.41 19.39 -0.75
CA SER A 414 -8.99 19.37 -1.14
C SER A 414 -8.60 20.56 -2.03
N GLY A 415 -9.52 21.02 -2.91
CA GLY A 415 -9.35 22.27 -3.65
C GLY A 415 -9.29 23.50 -2.73
N GLY A 416 -10.19 23.59 -1.75
CA GLY A 416 -10.12 24.65 -0.75
C GLY A 416 -8.81 24.67 0.06
N THR A 417 -8.16 23.51 0.25
CA THR A 417 -6.83 23.46 0.89
C THR A 417 -5.66 23.84 -0.02
N SER A 418 -5.79 23.75 -1.35
CA SER A 418 -4.81 24.36 -2.26
C SER A 418 -4.97 25.87 -2.31
N ASP A 419 -6.19 26.38 -2.36
CA ASP A 419 -6.46 27.83 -2.40
C ASP A 419 -5.88 28.53 -1.15
N LEU A 420 -6.08 27.95 0.04
CA LEU A 420 -5.50 28.44 1.30
C LEU A 420 -3.97 28.38 1.33
N ARG A 421 -3.35 27.44 0.60
CA ARG A 421 -1.88 27.35 0.50
C ARG A 421 -1.33 28.45 -0.40
N ASP A 422 -1.97 28.70 -1.53
CA ASP A 422 -1.61 29.80 -2.43
C ASP A 422 -1.77 31.16 -1.73
N GLU A 423 -2.79 31.33 -0.88
CA GLU A 423 -2.93 32.51 -0.01
C GLU A 423 -1.82 32.62 1.04
N GLN A 424 -1.36 31.52 1.64
CA GLN A 424 -0.22 31.53 2.56
C GLN A 424 1.08 31.92 1.85
N GLU A 425 1.33 31.41 0.64
CA GLU A 425 2.51 31.78 -0.16
C GLU A 425 2.49 33.26 -0.57
N ARG A 426 1.33 33.82 -0.95
CA ARG A 426 1.17 35.27 -1.19
C ARG A 426 1.41 36.11 0.07
N ASN A 427 0.91 35.67 1.23
CA ASN A 427 1.16 36.38 2.49
C ASN A 427 2.65 36.39 2.87
N ALA A 428 3.38 35.31 2.61
CA ALA A 428 4.83 35.27 2.82
C ALA A 428 5.60 36.22 1.87
N GLN A 429 5.17 36.33 0.61
CA GLN A 429 5.73 37.29 -0.35
C GLN A 429 5.49 38.74 0.10
N LEU A 430 4.26 39.08 0.51
CA LEU A 430 3.92 40.41 1.03
C LEU A 430 4.69 40.77 2.30
N GLN A 431 4.94 39.80 3.20
CA GLN A 431 5.80 40.01 4.37
C GLN A 431 7.24 40.34 3.96
N SER A 432 7.82 39.58 3.02
CA SER A 432 9.16 39.87 2.50
C SER A 432 9.26 41.23 1.81
N GLU A 433 8.20 41.70 1.15
CA GLU A 433 8.16 43.02 0.54
C GLU A 433 8.04 44.14 1.59
N LEU A 434 7.22 43.95 2.62
CA LEU A 434 7.12 44.89 3.76
C LEU A 434 8.44 45.03 4.53
N ASP A 435 9.18 43.95 4.72
CA ASP A 435 10.49 44.01 5.40
C ASP A 435 11.55 44.71 4.52
N SER A 436 11.55 44.45 3.21
CA SER A 436 12.38 45.22 2.25
C SER A 436 12.07 46.72 2.28
N GLN A 437 10.79 47.10 2.35
CA GLN A 437 10.37 48.51 2.48
C GLN A 437 10.81 49.14 3.81
N ARG A 438 10.76 48.38 4.92
CA ARG A 438 11.27 48.83 6.23
C ARG A 438 12.77 49.11 6.21
N ASP A 439 13.56 48.23 5.61
CA ASP A 439 15.01 48.40 5.48
C ASP A 439 15.34 49.63 4.61
N ALA A 440 14.60 49.86 3.53
CA ALA A 440 14.74 51.05 2.70
C ALA A 440 14.42 52.36 3.46
N ILE A 441 13.37 52.36 4.28
CA ILE A 441 13.01 53.51 5.14
C ILE A 441 14.12 53.76 6.18
N ALA A 442 14.64 52.71 6.83
CA ALA A 442 15.71 52.84 7.83
C ALA A 442 17.01 53.43 7.24
N GLU A 443 17.39 53.07 6.01
CA GLU A 443 18.54 53.68 5.34
C GLU A 443 18.25 55.13 4.91
N GLN A 444 17.01 55.46 4.53
CA GLN A 444 16.60 56.84 4.25
C GLN A 444 16.66 57.73 5.51
N GLU A 445 16.18 57.25 6.66
CA GLU A 445 16.29 57.96 7.95
C GLU A 445 17.75 58.20 8.34
N LYS A 446 18.62 57.20 8.12
CA LYS A 446 20.07 57.32 8.34
C LYS A 446 20.70 58.38 7.44
N GLN A 447 20.33 58.44 6.16
CA GLN A 447 20.77 59.50 5.25
C GLN A 447 20.27 60.89 5.68
N GLN A 448 19.01 61.01 6.11
CA GLN A 448 18.46 62.27 6.63
C GLN A 448 19.20 62.74 7.89
N ASN A 449 19.53 61.84 8.82
CA ASN A 449 20.31 62.16 10.01
C ASN A 449 21.74 62.66 9.68
N VAL A 450 22.39 62.10 8.65
CA VAL A 450 23.68 62.60 8.15
C VAL A 450 23.54 64.01 7.56
N GLN A 451 22.49 64.26 6.76
CA GLN A 451 22.23 65.61 6.22
C GLN A 451 21.92 66.62 7.33
N PHE A 452 21.11 66.26 8.32
CA PHE A 452 20.80 67.10 9.48
C PHE A 452 22.08 67.47 10.26
N THR A 453 22.95 66.49 10.50
CA THR A 453 24.26 66.72 11.15
C THR A 453 25.13 67.69 10.33
N ARG A 454 25.16 67.54 9.00
CA ARG A 454 25.87 68.46 8.10
C ARG A 454 25.30 69.88 8.13
N HIS A 455 23.97 70.02 8.11
CA HIS A 455 23.30 71.32 8.21
C HIS A 455 23.57 72.00 9.54
N ALA A 456 23.56 71.26 10.66
CA ALA A 456 23.92 71.80 11.97
C ALA A 456 25.35 72.35 12.01
N LEU A 457 26.30 71.66 11.38
CA LEU A 457 27.72 72.04 11.33
C LEU A 457 27.97 73.25 10.43
N LEU A 458 27.30 73.32 9.26
CA LEU A 458 27.27 74.52 8.41
C LEU A 458 26.62 75.72 9.13
N ALA A 459 25.58 75.49 9.93
CA ALA A 459 24.92 76.53 10.72
C ALA A 459 25.74 77.02 11.92
N THR A 460 26.78 76.28 12.36
CA THR A 460 27.80 76.82 13.28
C THR A 460 28.87 77.60 12.54
N GLU A 461 29.37 77.09 11.41
CA GLU A 461 30.39 77.77 10.61
C GLU A 461 29.89 79.13 10.06
N LEU A 462 28.62 79.22 9.64
CA LEU A 462 27.98 80.47 9.24
C LEU A 462 27.88 81.48 10.40
N ARG A 463 27.69 81.02 11.64
CA ARG A 463 27.65 81.90 12.83
C ARG A 463 29.03 82.44 13.17
N ASP A 464 30.07 81.63 13.01
CA ASP A 464 31.46 82.07 13.22
C ASP A 464 31.88 83.12 12.17
N GLU A 465 31.47 82.96 10.90
CA GLU A 465 31.67 83.98 9.85
C GLU A 465 30.83 85.25 10.09
N GLN A 466 29.60 85.13 10.61
CA GLN A 466 28.80 86.28 11.04
C GLN A 466 29.47 87.05 12.20
N ALA A 467 30.10 86.36 13.14
CA ALA A 467 30.87 87.00 14.21
C ALA A 467 32.12 87.73 13.66
N ARG A 468 32.88 87.10 12.74
CA ARG A 468 34.05 87.71 12.07
C ARG A 468 33.67 88.96 11.29
N THR A 469 32.58 88.91 10.53
CA THR A 469 32.11 90.08 9.76
C THR A 469 31.64 91.22 10.65
N ALA A 470 30.99 90.93 11.79
CA ALA A 470 30.66 91.96 12.79
C ALA A 470 31.91 92.59 13.44
N GLU A 471 32.93 91.79 13.76
CA GLU A 471 34.20 92.29 14.29
C GLU A 471 34.93 93.20 13.29
N LEU A 472 35.00 92.79 12.02
CA LEU A 472 35.57 93.60 10.94
C LEU A 472 34.78 94.90 10.72
N GLN A 473 33.45 94.87 10.77
CA GLN A 473 32.62 96.09 10.71
C GLN A 473 32.90 97.05 11.87
N GLY A 474 33.08 96.51 13.08
CA GLY A 474 33.49 97.30 14.25
C GLY A 474 34.86 97.97 14.06
N GLU A 475 35.83 97.26 13.48
CA GLU A 475 37.15 97.82 13.18
C GLU A 475 37.10 98.88 12.06
N VAL A 476 36.33 98.67 11.00
CA VAL A 476 36.09 99.69 9.96
C VAL A 476 35.43 100.93 10.56
N GLN A 477 34.51 100.78 11.51
CA GLN A 477 33.89 101.94 12.17
C GLN A 477 34.91 102.70 13.04
N ARG A 478 35.74 102.01 13.84
CA ARG A 478 36.84 102.67 14.60
C ARG A 478 37.79 103.43 13.68
N GLN A 479 38.12 102.88 12.51
CA GLN A 479 38.97 103.56 11.54
C GLN A 479 38.29 104.80 10.94
N ARG A 480 36.98 104.76 10.69
CA ARG A 480 36.21 105.95 10.28
C ARG A 480 36.17 107.01 11.37
N ASP A 481 35.91 106.63 12.62
CA ASP A 481 35.87 107.55 13.76
C ASP A 481 37.25 108.22 13.97
N TYR A 482 38.35 107.47 13.79
CA TYR A 482 39.71 107.99 13.83
C TYR A 482 40.06 108.90 12.64
N ILE A 483 39.56 108.59 11.44
CA ILE A 483 39.70 109.49 10.27
C ILE A 483 38.95 110.80 10.53
N ALA A 484 37.73 110.74 11.06
CA ALA A 484 36.97 111.94 11.42
C ALA A 484 37.68 112.78 12.50
N GLU A 485 38.29 112.16 13.52
CA GLU A 485 39.12 112.87 14.52
C GLU A 485 40.36 113.52 13.87
N LEU A 486 40.97 112.89 12.86
CA LEU A 486 42.06 113.49 12.09
C LEU A 486 41.59 114.63 11.19
N GLU A 487 40.41 114.53 10.59
CA GLU A 487 39.78 115.57 9.77
C GLU A 487 39.42 116.80 10.63
N ASP A 488 38.76 116.62 11.79
CA ASP A 488 38.47 117.68 12.76
C ASP A 488 39.75 118.40 13.21
N ARG A 489 40.84 117.65 13.42
CA ARG A 489 42.16 118.23 13.76
C ARG A 489 42.80 118.97 12.61
N LEU A 490 42.65 118.48 11.38
CA LEU A 490 43.13 119.15 10.17
C LEU A 490 42.38 120.46 9.95
N ASP A 491 41.07 120.46 10.15
CA ASP A 491 40.22 121.65 10.04
C ASP A 491 40.48 122.65 11.17
N ALA A 492 40.82 122.19 12.38
CA ALA A 492 41.30 123.06 13.45
C ALA A 492 42.67 123.71 13.13
N GLU A 493 43.61 122.98 12.51
CA GLU A 493 44.87 123.56 12.03
C GLU A 493 44.66 124.51 10.82
N ASN A 494 43.78 124.17 9.89
CA ASN A 494 43.40 125.02 8.77
C ASN A 494 42.73 126.32 9.25
N ALA A 495 41.83 126.24 10.23
CA ALA A 495 41.21 127.40 10.88
C ALA A 495 42.24 128.25 11.65
N ALA A 496 43.28 127.64 12.23
CA ALA A 496 44.39 128.37 12.86
C ALA A 496 45.34 129.04 11.84
N MET A 497 45.39 128.55 10.60
CA MET A 497 46.13 129.17 9.49
C MET A 497 45.34 130.25 8.75
N ALA A 498 44.00 130.26 8.84
CA ALA A 498 43.14 131.25 8.24
C ALA A 498 43.07 132.55 9.08
N LYS A 499 43.76 133.61 8.63
CA LYS A 499 43.46 134.97 9.10
C LYS A 499 42.12 135.42 8.50
N PRO A 500 41.28 136.14 9.26
CA PRO A 500 39.98 136.59 8.77
C PRO A 500 40.16 137.76 7.79
N ASP A 501 39.54 137.66 6.63
CA ASP A 501 39.35 138.78 5.70
C ASP A 501 37.92 138.75 5.14
N ASP A 502 37.39 139.94 4.92
CA ASP A 502 35.98 140.36 4.82
C ASP A 502 35.08 139.73 3.74
N SER A 503 33.78 140.08 3.86
CA SER A 503 32.69 140.06 2.86
C SER A 503 32.03 138.69 2.59
N ALA A 504 30.77 138.46 2.95
CA ALA A 504 29.50 139.10 2.54
C ALA A 504 29.00 138.67 1.15
N PHE A 505 27.88 137.92 1.12
CA PHE A 505 26.71 138.31 0.34
C PHE A 505 25.43 137.61 0.86
N GLU A 506 24.30 138.29 0.71
CA GLU A 506 22.94 137.77 0.95
C GLU A 506 22.37 137.16 -0.35
N ASP A 507 21.06 136.89 -0.36
CA ASP A 507 20.23 136.41 -1.47
C ASP A 507 20.40 134.94 -1.91
N SER A 508 19.38 134.08 -2.07
CA SER A 508 17.88 134.11 -2.13
C SER A 508 17.36 133.53 -3.46
N ASP A 509 16.09 133.09 -3.41
CA ASP A 509 15.23 132.57 -4.50
C ASP A 509 15.49 131.21 -5.18
N ASP A 510 14.56 130.30 -4.85
CA ASP A 510 13.64 129.63 -5.79
C ASP A 510 14.18 128.88 -7.02
N THR A 511 13.91 127.57 -7.04
CA THR A 511 12.74 127.11 -7.81
C THR A 511 12.18 125.76 -7.35
N GLN A 512 10.86 125.74 -7.10
CA GLN A 512 10.00 124.55 -7.22
C GLN A 512 10.01 124.03 -8.69
N PRO A 513 9.68 122.74 -8.99
CA PRO A 513 8.44 122.11 -8.51
C PRO A 513 8.43 120.58 -8.26
N THR A 514 7.36 120.13 -7.58
CA THR A 514 6.59 118.85 -7.73
C THR A 514 7.37 117.55 -8.01
N GLU A 515 7.23 116.46 -7.23
CA GLU A 515 5.97 115.80 -6.85
C GLU A 515 6.07 115.04 -5.49
N ALA A 516 4.93 114.87 -4.83
CA ALA A 516 4.70 113.88 -3.76
C ALA A 516 4.04 112.62 -4.40
N VAL A 517 3.98 111.41 -3.82
CA VAL A 517 3.56 111.04 -2.46
C VAL A 517 4.20 109.69 -2.07
N SER A 518 4.31 109.51 -0.75
CA SER A 518 4.54 108.31 0.06
C SER A 518 3.64 107.10 -0.29
N ASP A 519 3.65 105.93 0.36
CA ASP A 519 4.18 105.40 1.64
C ASP A 519 4.59 103.93 1.40
N SER A 520 5.68 103.38 1.94
CA SER A 520 6.02 103.05 3.35
C SER A 520 5.42 101.74 3.90
N SER A 521 6.20 101.19 4.83
CA SER A 521 5.82 100.25 5.89
C SER A 521 5.81 98.74 5.60
N ALA A 522 6.62 98.05 6.41
CA ALA A 522 6.50 96.64 6.73
C ALA A 522 5.82 96.51 8.10
N ASP A 523 5.03 95.46 8.27
CA ASP A 523 4.53 94.82 9.50
C ASP A 523 4.03 93.43 9.04
N GLY A 524 3.81 92.39 9.84
CA GLY A 524 3.83 92.25 11.29
C GLY A 524 2.76 91.22 11.71
N GLU A 525 3.21 90.07 12.24
CA GLU A 525 2.46 89.12 13.10
C GLU A 525 1.34 88.19 12.55
N PHE A 526 1.11 87.17 13.38
CA PHE A 526 0.31 85.93 13.34
C PHE A 526 -1.22 86.09 13.15
N ALA A 527 -1.89 85.06 12.59
CA ALA A 527 -2.94 84.26 13.28
C ALA A 527 -3.60 83.16 12.42
N GLU A 528 -4.38 82.31 13.09
CA GLU A 528 -5.03 81.04 12.71
C GLU A 528 -6.22 81.09 11.70
N ALA A 529 -6.73 79.88 11.37
CA ALA A 529 -8.15 79.51 11.09
C ALA A 529 -8.58 79.11 9.64
N GLU A 530 -8.80 77.79 9.49
CA GLU A 530 -10.01 77.06 9.02
C GLU A 530 -10.93 77.49 7.83
N MET A 531 -11.48 76.43 7.19
CA MET A 531 -12.64 76.33 6.25
C MET A 531 -12.47 76.94 4.83
N PHE A 532 -12.85 76.29 3.71
CA PHE A 532 -14.12 75.61 3.39
C PHE A 532 -14.00 74.60 2.21
N ALA A 533 -15.01 73.71 2.07
CA ALA A 533 -15.21 72.74 0.96
C ALA A 533 -15.93 73.40 -0.27
N PRO A 534 -16.48 72.72 -1.33
CA PRO A 534 -16.78 71.29 -1.56
C PRO A 534 -16.35 70.73 -2.96
N ILE A 535 -16.66 69.48 -3.36
CA ILE A 535 -17.90 69.00 -4.04
C ILE A 535 -18.03 67.45 -3.92
N ALA A 536 -19.26 66.95 -3.84
CA ALA A 536 -19.66 65.52 -3.72
C ALA A 536 -19.61 64.74 -5.07
N GLY A 537 -19.74 63.41 -5.15
CA GLY A 537 -19.92 62.33 -4.15
C GLY A 537 -20.77 61.17 -4.72
N GLU A 538 -20.59 59.93 -4.23
CA GLU A 538 -21.48 58.78 -4.50
C GLU A 538 -21.35 57.72 -3.38
N THR A 539 -22.36 56.86 -3.17
CA THR A 539 -22.68 56.23 -1.87
C THR A 539 -23.00 54.72 -1.91
N VAL A 540 -23.03 54.10 -0.70
CA VAL A 540 -23.57 52.77 -0.31
C VAL A 540 -22.59 51.59 -0.53
N ASP A 541 -22.22 50.77 0.47
CA ASP A 541 -22.60 50.69 1.90
C ASP A 541 -21.45 50.14 2.79
N GLU A 542 -21.61 50.14 4.13
CA GLU A 542 -20.70 49.48 5.09
C GLU A 542 -21.40 48.43 5.98
N GLY A 543 -20.65 47.41 6.40
CA GLY A 543 -21.07 46.47 7.45
C GLY A 543 -20.20 46.59 8.71
N VAL A 544 -20.82 46.61 9.89
CA VAL A 544 -20.13 46.53 11.20
C VAL A 544 -20.87 45.57 12.14
N GLY A 545 -20.11 44.73 12.85
CA GLY A 545 -20.63 43.68 13.75
C GLY A 545 -20.97 44.15 15.16
N GLY A 546 -21.70 43.31 15.91
CA GLY A 546 -22.11 43.54 17.30
C GLY A 546 -21.51 42.57 18.31
N VAL A 547 -21.31 43.05 19.55
CA VAL A 547 -20.74 42.33 20.71
C VAL A 547 -21.87 41.71 21.57
N PRO A 548 -21.71 40.50 22.15
CA PRO A 548 -22.76 39.88 22.97
C PRO A 548 -22.65 40.17 24.48
N VAL A 549 -23.81 40.29 25.14
CA VAL A 549 -23.99 40.42 26.62
C VAL A 549 -25.20 39.53 27.05
N PRO A 550 -25.20 38.88 28.23
CA PRO A 550 -26.05 37.70 28.47
C PRO A 550 -27.36 37.97 29.26
N PRO A 551 -28.37 37.07 29.19
CA PRO A 551 -29.59 37.16 29.99
C PRO A 551 -29.59 36.29 31.27
N ARG A 552 -30.38 36.72 32.27
CA ARG A 552 -30.97 35.93 33.37
C ARG A 552 -32.48 36.27 33.41
N PRO A 553 -33.32 35.62 34.25
CA PRO A 553 -33.72 34.22 34.14
C PRO A 553 -35.26 34.04 34.13
N GLY A 554 -35.74 32.91 33.60
CA GLY A 554 -37.09 32.40 33.89
C GLY A 554 -38.21 32.83 32.94
N GLU A 555 -38.50 31.99 31.95
CA GLU A 555 -39.74 31.20 31.91
C GLU A 555 -39.63 30.11 30.82
N ALA A 556 -40.17 28.94 31.11
CA ALA A 556 -40.24 27.75 30.25
C ALA A 556 -41.75 27.37 30.14
N PRO A 557 -42.22 26.50 29.21
CA PRO A 557 -41.46 25.42 28.58
C PRO A 557 -41.84 25.10 27.10
N ALA A 558 -41.47 23.89 26.68
CA ALA A 558 -41.92 23.11 25.51
C ALA A 558 -41.06 23.19 24.22
N ASN A 559 -39.91 22.50 24.25
CA ASN A 559 -39.56 21.48 23.23
C ASN A 559 -38.33 20.68 23.68
N MET A 560 -38.56 19.46 24.18
CA MET A 560 -37.52 18.57 24.68
C MET A 560 -37.10 17.59 23.57
N HIS A 561 -36.13 17.98 22.74
CA HIS A 561 -35.42 17.01 21.90
C HIS A 561 -34.50 16.15 22.78
N LEU A 562 -34.79 14.85 22.86
CA LEU A 562 -33.90 13.89 23.51
C LEU A 562 -32.57 13.84 22.74
N ALA A 563 -31.47 14.22 23.40
CA ALA A 563 -30.14 13.88 22.95
C ALA A 563 -29.94 12.35 23.01
N PRO A 564 -29.12 11.76 22.12
CA PRO A 564 -28.83 10.32 22.18
C PRO A 564 -28.12 9.96 23.48
N HIS A 565 -28.52 8.84 24.08
CA HIS A 565 -28.01 8.37 25.37
C HIS A 565 -26.49 8.08 25.31
N PRO A 566 -25.69 8.47 26.33
CA PRO A 566 -24.22 8.39 26.25
C PRO A 566 -23.65 6.98 25.99
N LYS A 567 -24.37 5.92 26.40
CA LYS A 567 -24.00 4.52 26.05
C LYS A 567 -23.96 4.26 24.52
N LEU A 568 -24.79 4.95 23.72
CA LEU A 568 -24.86 4.73 22.28
C LEU A 568 -23.62 5.30 21.57
N LEU A 569 -23.15 6.47 22.01
CA LEU A 569 -21.89 7.06 21.56
C LEU A 569 -20.68 6.21 21.96
N GLN A 570 -20.74 5.55 23.12
CA GLN A 570 -19.68 4.64 23.59
C GLN A 570 -19.56 3.40 22.69
N ILE A 571 -20.69 2.77 22.32
CA ILE A 571 -20.74 1.64 21.37
C ILE A 571 -20.23 2.07 19.98
N MET A 572 -20.68 3.22 19.46
CA MET A 572 -20.18 3.76 18.19
C MET A 572 -18.68 4.11 18.24
N SER A 573 -18.17 4.54 19.39
CA SER A 573 -16.73 4.85 19.55
C SER A 573 -15.84 3.62 19.53
N LEU A 574 -16.32 2.47 20.04
CA LEU A 574 -15.63 1.18 19.92
C LEU A 574 -15.61 0.71 18.45
N PHE A 575 -16.75 0.83 17.76
CA PHE A 575 -16.88 0.51 16.34
C PHE A 575 -15.91 1.33 15.45
N VAL A 576 -15.80 2.64 15.67
CA VAL A 576 -14.90 3.52 14.91
C VAL A 576 -13.42 3.34 15.29
N ARG A 577 -13.12 2.91 16.53
CA ARG A 577 -11.73 2.72 16.98
C ARG A 577 -11.10 1.43 16.45
N ALA A 578 -11.89 0.38 16.19
CA ALA A 578 -11.45 -0.80 15.47
C ALA A 578 -11.03 -0.50 14.02
N CYS A 579 -11.80 0.32 13.30
CA CYS A 579 -11.55 0.63 11.88
C CYS A 579 -10.30 1.49 11.61
N LYS A 580 -9.58 1.98 12.62
CA LYS A 580 -8.32 2.74 12.42
C LYS A 580 -7.10 1.87 12.11
N GLY A 581 -7.23 0.54 12.09
CA GLY A 581 -6.16 -0.41 11.78
C GLY A 581 -5.89 -0.67 10.29
N GLY A 582 -6.70 -0.14 9.36
CA GLY A 582 -6.42 -0.24 7.92
C GLY A 582 -6.68 -1.62 7.27
N GLN A 583 -7.43 -2.51 7.92
CA GLN A 583 -7.89 -3.77 7.34
C GLN A 583 -9.43 -3.85 7.39
N TYR A 584 -10.05 -4.05 6.23
CA TYR A 584 -11.46 -4.39 6.13
C TYR A 584 -11.62 -5.90 6.31
N ALA A 585 -11.88 -6.35 7.55
CA ALA A 585 -12.43 -7.68 7.79
C ALA A 585 -13.94 -7.66 7.51
N SER A 586 -14.40 -8.40 6.51
CA SER A 586 -15.81 -8.55 6.20
C SER A 586 -16.48 -9.51 7.18
N TYR A 587 -16.80 -9.02 8.39
CA TYR A 587 -17.62 -9.80 9.32
C TYR A 587 -19.03 -9.98 8.73
N ASN A 588 -19.36 -11.25 8.44
CA ASN A 588 -20.67 -11.63 7.96
C ASN A 588 -21.70 -11.39 9.08
N GLN A 589 -22.85 -10.81 8.74
CA GLN A 589 -23.68 -10.05 9.69
C GLN A 589 -24.58 -10.92 10.61
N SER A 590 -24.29 -12.22 10.72
CA SER A 590 -25.21 -13.26 11.23
C SER A 590 -24.87 -13.86 12.60
N THR A 591 -23.72 -13.55 13.22
CA THR A 591 -23.26 -14.20 14.47
C THR A 591 -22.84 -13.25 15.59
N LEU A 592 -23.72 -12.30 15.94
CA LEU A 592 -23.89 -11.93 17.35
C LEU A 592 -24.66 -13.08 18.02
N TYR A 593 -23.95 -14.06 18.59
CA TYR A 593 -24.55 -15.23 19.22
C TYR A 593 -25.57 -14.81 20.30
N GLU A 594 -26.71 -15.52 20.36
CA GLU A 594 -27.79 -15.28 21.35
C GLU A 594 -27.24 -15.20 22.79
N TYR A 595 -26.22 -16.01 23.08
CA TYR A 595 -25.44 -16.03 24.31
C TYR A 595 -24.83 -14.65 24.70
N GLN A 596 -24.34 -13.87 23.72
CA GLN A 596 -23.76 -12.54 23.98
C GLN A 596 -24.85 -11.53 24.37
N VAL A 597 -26.07 -11.66 23.82
CA VAL A 597 -27.22 -10.83 24.20
C VAL A 597 -27.67 -11.15 25.63
N ASP A 598 -27.75 -12.43 25.99
CA ASP A 598 -28.10 -12.84 27.36
C ASP A 598 -27.01 -12.46 28.38
N ARG A 599 -25.72 -12.53 28.04
CA ARG A 599 -24.61 -12.04 28.89
C ARG A 599 -24.74 -10.53 29.17
N LEU A 600 -25.14 -9.73 28.18
CA LEU A 600 -25.36 -8.28 28.32
C LEU A 600 -26.64 -7.93 29.11
N LEU A 601 -27.67 -8.77 29.05
CA LEU A 601 -28.88 -8.66 29.88
C LEU A 601 -28.60 -9.03 31.34
N GLN A 602 -27.85 -10.11 31.59
CA GLN A 602 -27.45 -10.52 32.95
C GLN A 602 -26.50 -9.51 33.60
N ALA A 603 -25.62 -8.87 32.83
CA ALA A 603 -24.73 -7.81 33.32
C ALA A 603 -25.46 -6.46 33.61
N GLY A 604 -26.78 -6.36 33.35
CA GLY A 604 -27.53 -5.10 33.51
C GLY A 604 -27.11 -3.99 32.55
N LEU A 605 -26.38 -4.33 31.47
CA LEU A 605 -25.88 -3.36 30.49
C LEU A 605 -26.92 -3.05 29.42
N LEU A 606 -27.77 -4.04 29.07
CA LEU A 606 -29.05 -3.88 28.37
C LEU A 606 -30.24 -3.99 29.34
N GLU A 607 -31.29 -3.19 29.12
CA GLU A 607 -32.62 -3.44 29.70
C GLU A 607 -33.56 -4.04 28.65
N ARG A 608 -34.32 -5.09 29.00
CA ARG A 608 -35.40 -5.64 28.14
C ARG A 608 -36.45 -4.58 27.74
N SER A 609 -36.61 -3.51 28.53
CA SER A 609 -37.52 -2.38 28.29
C SER A 609 -37.13 -1.49 27.10
N ALA A 610 -35.88 -1.58 26.64
CA ALA A 610 -35.32 -0.80 25.53
C ALA A 610 -35.57 -1.46 24.15
N LEU A 611 -35.97 -2.74 24.13
CA LEU A 611 -36.31 -3.51 22.92
C LEU A 611 -37.84 -3.55 22.66
N ASP A 612 -38.57 -2.57 23.20
CA ASP A 612 -40.01 -2.44 23.00
C ASP A 612 -40.33 -1.87 21.61
N SER A 613 -40.67 -2.78 20.68
CA SER A 613 -41.04 -2.48 19.30
C SER A 613 -42.24 -1.53 19.18
N SER A 614 -43.07 -1.37 20.23
CA SER A 614 -44.20 -0.44 20.22
C SER A 614 -43.77 1.04 20.26
N LYS A 615 -42.54 1.34 20.68
CA LYS A 615 -41.97 2.70 20.67
C LYS A 615 -41.56 3.17 19.27
N PHE A 616 -41.47 2.27 18.30
CA PHE A 616 -41.27 2.58 16.88
C PHE A 616 -42.61 2.69 16.12
N ARG A 617 -43.40 3.71 16.43
CA ARG A 617 -44.50 4.16 15.55
C ARG A 617 -44.32 5.63 15.12
N PRO A 618 -44.41 5.95 13.82
CA PRO A 618 -44.25 7.32 13.34
C PRO A 618 -45.42 8.23 13.77
N ARG A 619 -45.13 9.52 14.00
CA ARG A 619 -46.14 10.54 14.34
C ARG A 619 -46.94 11.00 13.12
N PRO A 620 -48.18 11.53 13.29
CA PRO A 620 -49.12 11.77 12.18
C PRO A 620 -48.63 12.68 11.05
N ALA A 621 -47.73 13.63 11.31
CA ALA A 621 -47.18 14.53 10.29
C ALA A 621 -46.38 13.81 9.18
N GLY A 622 -45.88 12.60 9.44
CA GLY A 622 -45.25 11.77 8.39
C GLY A 622 -46.26 11.11 7.44
N VAL A 623 -47.50 10.89 7.90
CA VAL A 623 -48.56 10.24 7.11
C VAL A 623 -49.11 11.20 6.07
N GLU A 624 -49.35 12.47 6.41
CA GLU A 624 -49.77 13.48 5.43
C GLU A 624 -48.72 13.72 4.34
N TRP A 625 -47.44 13.67 4.66
CA TRP A 625 -46.37 13.77 3.65
C TRP A 625 -46.37 12.54 2.72
N TYR A 626 -46.53 11.34 3.29
CA TYR A 626 -46.57 10.08 2.55
C TYR A 626 -47.80 10.00 1.61
N ASP A 627 -49.00 10.28 2.10
CA ASP A 627 -50.23 10.22 1.28
C ASP A 627 -50.26 11.30 0.19
N LYS A 628 -49.72 12.51 0.47
CA LYS A 628 -49.59 13.60 -0.50
C LYS A 628 -48.52 13.35 -1.57
N HIS A 629 -47.68 12.32 -1.41
CA HIS A 629 -46.73 11.87 -2.43
C HIS A 629 -47.15 10.56 -3.10
N ARG A 630 -47.91 9.71 -2.42
CA ARG A 630 -48.59 8.54 -2.99
C ARG A 630 -49.60 8.93 -4.09
N GLN A 631 -50.36 10.01 -3.90
CA GLN A 631 -51.33 10.51 -4.90
C GLN A 631 -50.70 11.12 -6.18
N ARG A 632 -49.36 11.12 -6.31
CA ARG A 632 -48.67 11.58 -7.54
C ARG A 632 -48.04 10.47 -8.38
N GLN A 633 -48.18 9.20 -7.98
CA GLN A 633 -47.71 8.05 -8.75
C GLN A 633 -48.74 6.93 -8.77
N GLU A 634 -49.83 7.14 -9.52
CA GLU A 634 -50.60 6.02 -10.10
C GLU A 634 -50.09 5.78 -11.53
N PRO A 635 -49.74 4.53 -11.91
CA PRO A 635 -49.52 4.19 -13.31
C PRO A 635 -50.87 4.15 -14.06
N PRO A 636 -50.93 4.52 -15.36
CA PRO A 636 -52.15 4.37 -16.14
C PRO A 636 -52.55 2.89 -16.23
N GLN A 637 -53.85 2.63 -16.24
CA GLN A 637 -54.39 1.28 -16.42
C GLN A 637 -53.99 0.71 -17.78
N ARG A 638 -53.77 -0.61 -17.84
CA ARG A 638 -53.71 -1.33 -19.13
C ARG A 638 -55.10 -1.40 -19.71
N ASP A 639 -55.32 -0.70 -20.82
CA ASP A 639 -56.37 -1.07 -21.77
C ASP A 639 -55.86 -2.23 -22.64
N ASP A 640 -56.63 -3.32 -22.69
CA ASP A 640 -56.37 -4.43 -23.60
C ASP A 640 -56.68 -4.01 -25.05
N ASN A 641 -55.65 -3.65 -25.82
CA ASN A 641 -55.57 -3.85 -27.27
C ASN A 641 -54.11 -3.73 -27.73
N GLY A 642 -53.64 -4.71 -28.50
CA GLY A 642 -52.22 -4.88 -28.78
C GLY A 642 -51.70 -4.15 -30.02
N ASP A 643 -50.37 -4.06 -30.10
CA ASP A 643 -49.64 -4.03 -31.36
C ASP A 643 -48.34 -4.85 -31.22
N SER A 644 -48.13 -5.82 -32.11
CA SER A 644 -46.96 -6.73 -32.09
C SER A 644 -45.74 -6.16 -32.84
N SER A 645 -45.79 -4.89 -33.25
CA SER A 645 -44.78 -4.27 -34.13
C SER A 645 -43.43 -3.93 -33.46
N GLN A 646 -43.38 -3.68 -32.15
CA GLN A 646 -42.18 -3.14 -31.49
C GLN A 646 -41.19 -4.19 -30.96
N VAL A 647 -41.64 -5.43 -30.71
CA VAL A 647 -40.76 -6.52 -30.22
C VAL A 647 -39.81 -7.01 -31.34
N GLU A 648 -40.26 -6.97 -32.60
CA GLU A 648 -39.46 -7.42 -33.74
C GLU A 648 -38.35 -6.43 -34.15
N GLN A 649 -38.48 -5.14 -33.77
CA GLN A 649 -37.50 -4.10 -34.10
C GLN A 649 -36.27 -4.12 -33.16
N VAL A 650 -36.48 -4.46 -31.89
CA VAL A 650 -35.39 -4.65 -30.91
C VAL A 650 -34.60 -5.92 -31.22
N ALA A 651 -35.27 -7.01 -31.64
CA ALA A 651 -34.62 -8.23 -32.08
C ALA A 651 -33.69 -8.01 -33.31
N LYS A 652 -34.14 -7.24 -34.31
CA LYS A 652 -33.32 -6.90 -35.50
C LYS A 652 -32.12 -6.01 -35.17
N SER A 653 -32.23 -5.15 -34.15
CA SER A 653 -31.14 -4.27 -33.70
C SER A 653 -29.99 -5.05 -33.05
N SER A 654 -30.29 -6.13 -32.32
CA SER A 654 -29.27 -6.97 -31.67
C SER A 654 -28.46 -7.84 -32.64
N VAL A 655 -29.04 -8.24 -33.78
CA VAL A 655 -28.34 -9.01 -34.82
C VAL A 655 -27.33 -8.13 -35.58
N SER A 656 -27.65 -6.85 -35.82
CA SER A 656 -26.76 -5.93 -36.54
C SER A 656 -25.52 -5.48 -35.74
N LEU A 657 -25.49 -5.68 -34.43
CA LEU A 657 -24.31 -5.42 -33.60
C LEU A 657 -23.36 -6.64 -33.53
N ARG A 658 -23.88 -7.88 -33.67
CA ARG A 658 -23.02 -9.07 -33.77
C ARG A 658 -22.24 -9.10 -35.08
N SER A 659 -22.89 -8.78 -36.21
CA SER A 659 -22.20 -8.73 -37.52
C SER A 659 -21.16 -7.59 -37.65
N LEU A 660 -21.23 -6.57 -36.80
CA LEU A 660 -20.22 -5.50 -36.74
C LEU A 660 -18.99 -5.89 -35.89
N LEU A 661 -19.14 -6.79 -34.91
CA LEU A 661 -18.04 -7.29 -34.08
C LEU A 661 -17.24 -8.41 -34.78
N GLU A 662 -17.90 -9.30 -35.53
CA GLU A 662 -17.20 -10.32 -36.35
C GLU A 662 -16.37 -9.70 -37.51
N ALA A 663 -16.68 -8.46 -37.90
CA ALA A 663 -15.99 -7.71 -38.95
C ALA A 663 -14.72 -6.97 -38.48
N THR A 664 -14.46 -6.88 -37.16
CA THR A 664 -13.27 -6.22 -36.61
C THR A 664 -12.13 -7.19 -36.31
N ASP A 665 -12.43 -8.41 -35.82
CA ASP A 665 -11.41 -9.40 -35.48
C ASP A 665 -10.77 -10.07 -36.71
N THR A 666 -11.50 -10.11 -37.84
CA THR A 666 -10.98 -10.62 -39.12
C THR A 666 -9.98 -9.67 -39.82
N LYS A 667 -9.64 -8.52 -39.21
CA LYS A 667 -8.80 -7.48 -39.83
C LYS A 667 -7.41 -7.30 -39.18
N ALA A 668 -7.10 -8.03 -38.10
CA ALA A 668 -5.79 -7.99 -37.45
C ALA A 668 -4.81 -9.10 -37.92
N ALA A 669 -5.30 -10.13 -38.63
CA ALA A 669 -4.55 -11.35 -38.92
C ALA A 669 -3.96 -11.45 -40.35
N SER A 670 -3.90 -10.35 -41.12
CA SER A 670 -3.55 -10.42 -42.56
C SER A 670 -2.69 -9.26 -43.09
N GLN A 671 -1.53 -8.97 -42.47
CA GLN A 671 -0.48 -8.12 -43.07
C GLN A 671 0.97 -8.53 -42.71
N SER A 672 1.42 -9.73 -43.07
CA SER A 672 2.87 -10.00 -43.27
C SER A 672 3.18 -11.30 -44.04
N THR A 673 2.61 -11.51 -45.21
CA THR A 673 3.12 -12.49 -46.18
C THR A 673 3.07 -11.92 -47.59
N THR A 674 4.24 -11.59 -48.14
CA THR A 674 4.39 -11.35 -49.59
C THR A 674 4.63 -12.69 -50.25
N GLU A 675 3.90 -12.94 -51.34
CA GLU A 675 3.89 -14.20 -52.06
C GLU A 675 5.23 -14.46 -52.77
N GLU A 676 5.71 -15.70 -52.73
CA GLU A 676 6.26 -16.30 -53.94
C GLU A 676 5.89 -17.79 -54.01
N SER A 677 5.40 -18.17 -55.19
CA SER A 677 5.01 -19.51 -55.63
C SER A 677 5.13 -19.46 -57.16
N PRO A 678 5.53 -20.54 -57.86
CA PRO A 678 4.65 -21.72 -57.90
C PRO A 678 5.27 -23.10 -58.27
N SER A 679 4.41 -24.13 -58.22
CA SER A 679 4.36 -25.33 -59.09
C SER A 679 5.15 -26.61 -58.71
N GLY A 680 4.45 -27.76 -58.88
CA GLY A 680 5.03 -29.10 -59.07
C GLY A 680 4.93 -30.01 -57.83
N SER A 681 3.89 -30.81 -57.59
CA SER A 681 3.34 -31.97 -58.34
C SER A 681 4.10 -33.31 -58.16
N LEU A 682 3.36 -34.31 -57.67
CA LEU A 682 3.60 -35.77 -57.73
C LEU A 682 4.79 -36.38 -56.94
N THR A 683 4.40 -37.19 -55.94
CA THR A 683 4.69 -38.63 -55.80
C THR A 683 6.12 -39.18 -55.90
N GLN A 684 6.45 -40.03 -54.92
CA GLN A 684 7.10 -41.37 -55.05
C GLN A 684 8.44 -41.54 -54.31
N ARG A 685 8.51 -42.67 -53.58
CA ARG A 685 9.70 -43.23 -52.93
C ARG A 685 10.96 -43.15 -53.80
N GLY A 686 12.08 -42.73 -53.21
CA GLY A 686 13.41 -42.86 -53.81
C GLY A 686 14.51 -42.80 -52.75
N GLN A 687 15.20 -43.92 -52.55
CA GLN A 687 16.44 -43.95 -51.75
C GLN A 687 17.47 -42.98 -52.35
N SER A 688 18.21 -42.24 -51.53
CA SER A 688 19.46 -41.61 -51.98
C SER A 688 20.50 -41.57 -50.86
N ARG A 689 21.52 -42.40 -51.08
CA ARG A 689 22.67 -42.64 -50.22
C ARG A 689 23.72 -41.55 -50.46
N LEU A 690 24.21 -40.94 -49.38
CA LEU A 690 25.53 -40.30 -49.24
C LEU A 690 26.13 -39.59 -50.46
N VAL A 691 26.14 -38.25 -50.44
CA VAL A 691 27.22 -37.45 -51.03
C VAL A 691 27.87 -36.65 -49.91
N ALA A 692 29.04 -37.10 -49.45
CA ALA A 692 29.80 -36.42 -48.41
C ALA A 692 30.33 -35.07 -48.91
N SER A 693 30.20 -34.02 -48.09
CA SER A 693 30.96 -32.78 -48.21
C SER A 693 31.74 -32.51 -46.92
N PRO A 694 32.99 -32.00 -46.99
CA PRO A 694 33.96 -32.25 -45.92
C PRO A 694 34.14 -31.02 -45.02
N LEU A 695 33.23 -30.80 -44.06
CA LEU A 695 33.41 -29.76 -43.02
C LEU A 695 32.49 -29.94 -41.78
N ASN A 696 32.19 -31.17 -41.36
CA ASN A 696 31.57 -31.40 -40.05
C ASN A 696 32.60 -31.90 -39.02
N ARG A 697 32.91 -31.02 -38.07
CA ARG A 697 33.22 -31.38 -36.69
C ARG A 697 32.23 -30.55 -35.86
N PRO A 698 31.59 -31.11 -34.82
CA PRO A 698 30.69 -30.34 -33.98
C PRO A 698 31.41 -29.13 -33.38
N ASP A 699 30.69 -28.04 -33.13
CA ASP A 699 31.25 -26.88 -32.44
C ASP A 699 31.91 -27.34 -31.13
N PRO A 700 33.10 -26.84 -30.74
CA PRO A 700 33.69 -27.15 -29.45
C PRO A 700 32.73 -27.06 -28.25
N ALA A 701 31.76 -26.14 -28.27
CA ALA A 701 30.74 -26.02 -27.24
C ALA A 701 29.68 -27.15 -27.31
N GLU A 702 29.10 -27.39 -28.48
CA GLU A 702 28.12 -28.47 -28.71
C GLU A 702 28.72 -29.85 -28.39
N ARG A 703 30.00 -30.03 -28.70
CA ARG A 703 30.76 -31.25 -28.40
C ARG A 703 30.88 -31.50 -26.89
N GLU A 704 31.11 -30.47 -26.07
CA GLU A 704 31.13 -30.63 -24.61
C GLU A 704 29.74 -31.00 -24.05
N LEU A 705 28.68 -30.40 -24.60
CA LEU A 705 27.29 -30.74 -24.24
C LEU A 705 26.95 -32.19 -24.59
N LEU A 706 27.26 -32.64 -25.81
CA LEU A 706 27.04 -34.02 -26.25
C LEU A 706 27.85 -35.04 -25.43
N ILE A 707 29.09 -34.72 -25.04
CA ILE A 707 29.88 -35.55 -24.10
C ILE A 707 29.17 -35.66 -22.74
N GLY A 708 28.57 -34.57 -22.24
CA GLY A 708 27.75 -34.58 -21.02
C GLY A 708 26.51 -35.47 -21.13
N ILE A 709 25.84 -35.49 -22.29
CA ILE A 709 24.64 -36.30 -22.55
C ILE A 709 24.98 -37.79 -22.64
N ILE A 710 26.01 -38.14 -23.41
CA ILE A 710 26.53 -39.52 -23.56
C ILE A 710 27.03 -40.05 -22.20
N GLY A 711 27.63 -39.18 -21.39
CA GLY A 711 28.21 -39.53 -20.11
C GLY A 711 29.51 -40.34 -20.24
N SER A 712 29.96 -40.95 -19.14
CA SER A 712 31.24 -41.67 -19.12
C SER A 712 31.27 -42.88 -20.06
N PRO A 713 32.44 -43.32 -20.57
CA PRO A 713 32.56 -44.53 -21.41
C PRO A 713 32.14 -45.87 -20.77
N GLN A 714 31.62 -45.85 -19.54
CA GLN A 714 31.08 -47.01 -18.82
C GLN A 714 29.59 -46.83 -18.46
N SER A 715 28.95 -45.71 -18.85
CA SER A 715 27.53 -45.48 -18.58
C SER A 715 26.63 -46.39 -19.42
N GLU A 716 25.46 -46.70 -18.87
CA GLU A 716 24.38 -47.37 -19.60
C GLU A 716 23.93 -46.52 -20.81
N SER A 717 23.93 -45.19 -20.67
CA SER A 717 23.63 -44.24 -21.75
C SER A 717 24.61 -44.35 -22.93
N ALA A 718 25.92 -44.47 -22.67
CA ALA A 718 26.92 -44.66 -23.71
C ALA A 718 26.82 -46.04 -24.36
N ARG A 719 26.51 -47.10 -23.57
CA ARG A 719 26.22 -48.45 -24.11
C ARG A 719 25.02 -48.42 -25.05
N LEU A 720 23.94 -47.74 -24.69
CA LEU A 720 22.72 -47.65 -25.49
C LEU A 720 22.97 -46.91 -26.81
N LEU A 721 23.60 -45.72 -26.77
CA LEU A 721 23.92 -44.96 -27.98
C LEU A 721 24.92 -45.70 -28.91
N VAL A 722 25.88 -46.46 -28.35
CA VAL A 722 26.76 -47.35 -29.13
C VAL A 722 25.97 -48.48 -29.82
N LEU A 723 24.98 -49.06 -29.14
CA LEU A 723 24.13 -50.10 -29.71
C LEU A 723 23.25 -49.54 -30.83
N MET A 724 22.61 -48.39 -30.62
CA MET A 724 21.82 -47.71 -31.65
C MET A 724 22.68 -47.35 -32.87
N MET A 725 23.89 -46.83 -32.68
CA MET A 725 24.85 -46.60 -33.77
C MET A 725 25.14 -47.87 -34.58
N GLN A 726 25.30 -49.03 -33.91
CA GLN A 726 25.53 -50.32 -34.59
C GLN A 726 24.31 -50.82 -35.38
N SER A 727 23.10 -50.50 -34.90
CA SER A 727 21.81 -50.79 -35.56
C SER A 727 21.36 -49.73 -36.58
N ASN A 728 22.25 -48.80 -36.98
CA ASN A 728 21.93 -47.70 -37.92
C ASN A 728 20.87 -46.71 -37.35
N TRP A 729 21.05 -46.33 -36.09
CA TRP A 729 20.30 -45.31 -35.34
C TRP A 729 18.81 -45.58 -35.07
N SER A 730 18.29 -46.71 -35.53
CA SER A 730 17.02 -47.30 -35.05
C SER A 730 17.26 -48.65 -34.38
N ILE A 731 16.45 -49.02 -33.40
CA ILE A 731 16.48 -50.35 -32.79
C ILE A 731 15.08 -50.81 -32.32
N ASP A 732 14.74 -52.05 -32.64
CA ASP A 732 13.50 -52.68 -32.20
C ASP A 732 13.58 -53.16 -30.73
N ALA A 733 12.42 -53.26 -30.07
CA ALA A 733 12.33 -53.66 -28.67
C ALA A 733 12.90 -55.07 -28.37
N SER A 734 12.90 -55.99 -29.34
CA SER A 734 13.40 -57.36 -29.14
C SER A 734 14.93 -57.45 -29.16
N ALA A 735 15.58 -56.59 -29.96
CA ALA A 735 17.02 -56.39 -29.93
C ALA A 735 17.47 -55.63 -28.66
N LEU A 736 16.63 -54.71 -28.17
CA LEU A 736 16.83 -53.97 -26.92
C LEU A 736 16.87 -54.90 -25.70
N ASP A 737 15.84 -55.74 -25.54
CA ASP A 737 15.71 -56.74 -24.46
C ASP A 737 16.88 -57.75 -24.44
N ALA A 738 17.43 -58.09 -25.60
CA ALA A 738 18.56 -59.01 -25.72
C ALA A 738 19.89 -58.37 -25.27
N ALA A 739 20.06 -57.06 -25.42
CA ALA A 739 21.26 -56.33 -25.04
C ALA A 739 21.24 -55.78 -23.60
N PHE A 740 20.04 -55.56 -23.05
CA PHE A 740 19.79 -54.99 -21.73
C PHE A 740 18.84 -55.88 -20.87
N PRO A 741 19.15 -57.18 -20.67
CA PRO A 741 18.22 -58.12 -20.05
C PRO A 741 17.95 -57.80 -18.57
N GLY A 742 16.80 -57.18 -18.30
CA GLY A 742 16.34 -56.81 -16.94
C GLY A 742 16.75 -55.41 -16.46
N GLU A 743 17.37 -54.60 -17.33
CA GLU A 743 17.58 -53.16 -17.10
C GLU A 743 16.35 -52.38 -17.65
N PHE A 744 15.90 -51.32 -16.96
CA PHE A 744 14.76 -50.51 -17.43
C PHE A 744 15.23 -49.53 -18.50
N VAL A 745 15.24 -49.95 -19.77
CA VAL A 745 15.78 -49.11 -20.86
C VAL A 745 15.02 -47.79 -21.03
N ASP A 746 13.72 -47.76 -20.75
CA ASP A 746 12.92 -46.52 -20.70
C ASP A 746 13.52 -45.48 -19.72
N VAL A 747 14.09 -45.91 -18.59
CA VAL A 747 14.74 -45.02 -17.60
C VAL A 747 16.08 -44.49 -18.14
N ILE A 748 16.81 -45.28 -18.91
CA ILE A 748 18.06 -44.87 -19.57
C ILE A 748 17.75 -43.87 -20.71
N VAL A 749 16.66 -44.09 -21.45
CA VAL A 749 16.17 -43.18 -22.50
C VAL A 749 15.67 -41.87 -21.89
N ASP A 750 14.89 -41.93 -20.79
CA ASP A 750 14.45 -40.74 -20.04
C ASP A 750 15.65 -39.92 -19.51
N ASP A 751 16.67 -40.57 -18.94
CA ASP A 751 17.90 -39.91 -18.45
C ASP A 751 18.73 -39.26 -19.58
N ILE A 752 18.85 -39.93 -20.74
CA ILE A 752 19.48 -39.33 -21.93
C ILE A 752 18.68 -38.12 -22.41
N ASN A 753 17.36 -38.23 -22.50
CA ASN A 753 16.49 -37.16 -22.99
C ASN A 753 16.36 -35.99 -22.01
N GLU A 754 16.39 -36.23 -20.71
CA GLU A 754 16.45 -35.16 -19.70
C GLU A 754 17.74 -34.35 -19.85
N ARG A 755 18.90 -35.03 -19.94
CA ARG A 755 20.18 -34.34 -20.22
C ARG A 755 20.22 -33.65 -21.58
N ALA A 756 19.65 -34.26 -22.62
CA ALA A 756 19.59 -33.67 -23.96
C ALA A 756 18.70 -32.43 -23.99
N ASN A 757 17.51 -32.49 -23.38
CA ASN A 757 16.59 -31.36 -23.32
C ASN A 757 17.15 -30.20 -22.46
N ASP A 758 17.88 -30.49 -21.39
CA ASP A 758 18.52 -29.45 -20.57
C ASP A 758 19.70 -28.73 -21.26
N SER A 759 20.38 -29.43 -22.17
CA SER A 759 21.64 -29.00 -22.81
C SER A 759 21.46 -28.48 -24.25
N LEU A 760 20.70 -29.21 -25.08
CA LEU A 760 20.43 -28.92 -26.50
C LEU A 760 19.03 -28.29 -26.70
N GLY A 761 18.10 -28.49 -25.75
CA GLY A 761 16.73 -27.98 -25.84
C GLY A 761 15.72 -28.92 -26.49
N GLU A 762 16.13 -30.13 -26.86
CA GLU A 762 15.28 -31.16 -27.46
C GLU A 762 15.70 -32.59 -27.07
N ASN A 763 14.83 -33.56 -27.35
CA ASN A 763 15.10 -34.98 -27.10
C ASN A 763 16.09 -35.53 -28.13
N LEU A 764 17.08 -36.29 -27.66
CA LEU A 764 18.04 -36.98 -28.52
C LEU A 764 17.47 -38.30 -29.08
N ILE A 765 16.55 -38.95 -28.33
CA ILE A 765 15.96 -40.24 -28.65
C ILE A 765 14.43 -40.13 -28.59
N PHE A 766 13.72 -40.73 -29.55
CA PHE A 766 12.26 -40.82 -29.55
C PHE A 766 11.78 -42.20 -30.02
N TYR A 767 10.49 -42.48 -29.82
CA TYR A 767 9.85 -43.69 -30.35
C TYR A 767 9.17 -43.36 -31.68
N GLU A 768 9.44 -44.14 -32.72
CA GLU A 768 8.79 -44.06 -34.03
C GLU A 768 8.42 -45.50 -34.47
N ASP A 769 7.15 -45.74 -34.80
CA ASP A 769 6.61 -47.04 -35.24
C ASP A 769 7.04 -48.27 -34.39
N GLU A 770 7.05 -48.13 -33.07
CA GLU A 770 7.49 -49.14 -32.06
C GLU A 770 9.01 -49.43 -32.02
N GLU A 771 9.83 -48.67 -32.76
CA GLU A 771 11.29 -48.65 -32.66
C GLU A 771 11.80 -47.41 -31.89
N LEU A 772 12.98 -47.51 -31.30
CA LEU A 772 13.70 -46.38 -30.69
C LEU A 772 14.66 -45.78 -31.71
N VAL A 773 14.51 -44.48 -31.99
CA VAL A 773 15.26 -43.75 -33.03
C VAL A 773 16.03 -42.59 -32.41
N VAL A 774 17.29 -42.39 -32.81
CA VAL A 774 18.09 -41.19 -32.48
C VAL A 774 17.80 -40.10 -33.52
N ASN A 775 17.61 -38.87 -33.05
CA ASN A 775 17.41 -37.69 -33.91
C ASN A 775 18.53 -37.55 -34.96
N GLU A 776 18.16 -37.54 -36.25
CA GLU A 776 19.07 -37.58 -37.40
C GLU A 776 20.10 -36.43 -37.37
N ASP A 777 19.70 -35.25 -36.89
CA ASP A 777 20.55 -34.05 -36.81
C ASP A 777 21.79 -34.26 -35.91
N TYR A 778 21.67 -35.10 -34.88
CA TYR A 778 22.76 -35.37 -33.92
C TYR A 778 23.51 -36.68 -34.19
N CYS A 779 22.98 -37.57 -35.03
CA CYS A 779 23.58 -38.89 -35.30
C CYS A 779 25.06 -38.80 -35.71
N HIS A 780 25.42 -37.83 -36.57
CA HIS A 780 26.79 -37.69 -37.07
C HIS A 780 27.78 -37.20 -35.99
N ASP A 781 27.34 -36.30 -35.10
CA ASP A 781 28.21 -35.73 -34.07
C ASP A 781 28.35 -36.67 -32.88
N VAL A 782 27.28 -37.39 -32.53
CA VAL A 782 27.33 -38.53 -31.60
C VAL A 782 28.26 -39.63 -32.17
N GLU A 783 28.17 -39.98 -33.46
CA GLU A 783 29.11 -40.92 -34.11
C GLU A 783 30.57 -40.44 -33.99
N THR A 784 30.78 -39.14 -34.22
CA THR A 784 32.10 -38.50 -34.20
C THR A 784 32.71 -38.48 -32.81
N ILE A 785 31.90 -38.37 -31.75
CA ILE A 785 32.35 -38.45 -30.34
C ILE A 785 32.60 -39.91 -29.94
N ILE A 786 31.65 -40.81 -30.21
CA ILE A 786 31.76 -42.25 -29.88
C ILE A 786 32.92 -42.93 -30.64
N SER A 787 33.27 -42.46 -31.84
CA SER A 787 34.39 -42.99 -32.61
C SER A 787 35.77 -42.51 -32.13
N GLN A 788 35.85 -41.70 -31.07
CA GLN A 788 37.13 -41.30 -30.45
C GLN A 788 37.63 -42.35 -29.45
N SER A 789 38.93 -42.34 -29.17
CA SER A 789 39.65 -43.43 -28.48
C SER A 789 39.18 -43.75 -27.07
N GLU A 790 38.41 -42.86 -26.43
CA GLU A 790 37.92 -43.03 -25.05
C GLU A 790 36.71 -43.97 -24.96
N TYR A 791 35.88 -44.04 -26.01
CA TYR A 791 34.70 -44.92 -26.09
C TYR A 791 34.96 -46.22 -26.89
N ALA A 792 36.13 -46.33 -27.54
CA ALA A 792 36.48 -47.43 -28.43
C ALA A 792 36.39 -48.84 -27.80
N ASN A 793 36.59 -48.96 -26.48
CA ASN A 793 36.52 -50.25 -25.77
C ASN A 793 35.10 -50.87 -25.77
N LEU A 794 34.04 -50.06 -25.84
CA LEU A 794 32.66 -50.57 -25.95
C LEU A 794 32.40 -51.26 -27.29
N ARG A 795 33.10 -50.85 -28.36
CA ARG A 795 32.94 -51.35 -29.73
C ARG A 795 33.55 -52.73 -29.98
N HIS A 796 34.13 -53.38 -28.96
CA HIS A 796 34.77 -54.70 -29.05
C HIS A 796 34.20 -55.75 -28.07
N ASN A 797 33.34 -55.35 -27.12
CA ASN A 797 32.78 -56.26 -26.11
C ASN A 797 31.33 -56.72 -26.42
N SER A 798 30.80 -56.42 -27.62
CA SER A 798 29.43 -56.74 -28.05
C SER A 798 29.37 -57.60 -29.33
N GLN A 799 30.39 -58.44 -29.58
CA GLN A 799 30.41 -59.47 -30.63
C GLN A 799 30.24 -60.89 -30.05
#